data_AF-A0A6H1ZKV7-F1
#
_entry.id   AF-A0A6H1ZKV7-F1
#
_cell.length_a   1.000
_cell.length_b   1.000
_cell.length_c   1.000
_cell.angle_alpha   90.00
_cell.angle_beta   90.00
_cell.angle_gamma   90.00
#
_symmetry.space_group_name_H-M   'P 1'
#
loop_
_entity.id
_entity.type
_entity.pdbx_description
1 polymer ?
#
loop_
_entity_poly.entity_id
_entity_poly.type
_entity_poly.pdbx_seq_one_letter_code
_entity_poly.pdbx_strand_id
1 'polypeptide(L)'
;MLGGPQCLSPDEYIYTPDGVKLVGGVEDGDRILGGVVSGREEYLGQTYEIVFSNGIKLKVSGEHPFWYKKTLRCPARWATCHDLRGRIGRNPKVASGYVQFKKAGEGGSRIEFARLLGYMTSDGCFATGQGVKFTNTNMSFIHEVAELAADFGMKTGLREKGNGYDLHLTYSQGKDNPLRCYIKSLGITQDSFGSITNGDRESLVEFLKGYFNGDGYLQVRKRAKGDSRLVNVQIGFCTATRQKSVEMQYILWRLGILSSIRNELMAKSTRPFYRVIVSGQFYKKLLPLLEAVKYPEKFKEALAAVISQDKRYKEDDEGYWLSVRYVNKLEVSTVVGWQTEGNNEIISYCGMRTHNSGKTCLGPRWLERAIRATAKSGEENDYLAVTSTYDLFKLKMLPELLKNFSGGQAPNEKGDLVNYTIGVGKYWAGIRVIELAEDLVPGAFLAKKESDRMWGRIILRSADARVGLVSATAKAAWLDEPGTQEFGREAWENVRDRVTLARGRILGTATIYCINWVKTDIFDQWKAGNPDMDIIQVDAIENPMFDREEYEYARSTLPTWKFNMKYRGIYEKPAGLIYDSFDTDTCLIPRFPLPATWPRFVGHDFGGANPAAMFYAQDPGTGYFYAYHEYLPGSGKSMSDHVEEFKKITEGQIVIKRAGGSHQEDEIRQGYTAHGWRIQAPKIKNVEAGIERVYALHRLNKVFVFSDLHEYLDEKLNYSRKLDDRHQPTDEIADKSRFHLMDAERYILSDFTPETVTSNRMKITHRS
;
A
#
# COMPACT_ATOMS: atom_id res chain seq x y z
N MET A 1 1.94 6.82 0.05
CA MET A 1 3.38 7.12 0.04
C MET A 1 4.16 6.24 -0.94
N LEU A 2 3.48 5.66 -1.92
CA LEU A 2 3.82 5.88 -3.29
C LEU A 2 5.14 5.18 -3.68
N GLY A 3 4.98 4.09 -4.44
CA GLY A 3 5.54 4.21 -5.78
C GLY A 3 4.97 5.50 -6.36
N GLY A 4 5.79 6.54 -6.44
CA GLY A 4 5.43 7.79 -7.10
C GLY A 4 4.93 7.51 -8.53
N PRO A 5 4.23 8.46 -9.16
CA PRO A 5 3.82 8.29 -10.54
C PRO A 5 5.01 7.81 -11.40
N GLN A 6 4.71 6.97 -12.37
CA GLN A 6 5.70 6.41 -13.28
C GLN A 6 6.21 7.44 -14.25
N CYS A 7 7.14 8.25 -13.77
CA CYS A 7 7.69 9.39 -14.49
C CYS A 7 8.80 8.94 -15.45
N LEU A 8 8.42 8.51 -16.65
CA LEU A 8 9.31 8.03 -17.70
C LEU A 8 9.37 9.00 -18.88
N SER A 9 10.50 9.02 -19.59
CA SER A 9 10.58 9.76 -20.86
C SER A 9 9.63 9.14 -21.89
N PRO A 10 8.87 9.92 -22.69
CA PRO A 10 7.92 9.39 -23.69
C PRO A 10 8.55 8.43 -24.72
N ASP A 11 9.85 8.54 -24.96
CA ASP A 11 10.59 7.65 -25.85
C ASP A 11 10.97 6.31 -25.23
N GLU A 12 10.77 6.08 -23.92
CA GLU A 12 11.02 4.78 -23.30
C GLU A 12 9.90 3.77 -23.56
N TYR A 13 10.15 2.50 -23.21
CA TYR A 13 9.20 1.41 -23.34
C TYR A 13 8.88 0.80 -21.98
N ILE A 14 7.66 0.29 -21.83
CA ILE A 14 7.24 -0.51 -20.68
C ILE A 14 6.78 -1.89 -21.13
N TYR A 15 6.71 -2.81 -20.18
CA TYR A 15 6.30 -4.19 -20.42
C TYR A 15 4.85 -4.40 -19.98
N THR A 16 4.03 -4.93 -20.88
CA THR A 16 2.63 -5.31 -20.64
C THR A 16 2.52 -6.84 -20.50
N PRO A 17 1.38 -7.37 -20.04
CA PRO A 17 1.09 -8.82 -20.13
C PRO A 17 1.15 -9.33 -21.57
N ASP A 18 0.85 -8.44 -22.52
CA ASP A 18 0.71 -8.71 -23.95
C ASP A 18 1.85 -8.09 -24.80
N GLY A 19 3.05 -7.91 -24.22
CA GLY A 19 4.25 -7.51 -24.94
C GLY A 19 4.94 -6.27 -24.38
N VAL A 20 5.19 -5.28 -25.26
CA VAL A 20 5.84 -4.01 -24.91
C VAL A 20 5.07 -2.82 -25.48
N LYS A 21 4.97 -1.72 -24.74
CA LYS A 21 4.28 -0.48 -25.15
C LYS A 21 5.22 0.72 -25.02
N LEU A 22 5.17 1.65 -25.97
CA LEU A 22 5.91 2.92 -25.89
C LEU A 22 5.25 3.82 -24.83
N VAL A 23 6.04 4.44 -23.95
CA VAL A 23 5.57 5.28 -22.84
C VAL A 23 4.68 6.43 -23.31
N GLY A 24 5.03 7.11 -24.40
CA GLY A 24 4.19 8.18 -24.96
C GLY A 24 2.79 7.73 -25.39
N GLY A 25 2.60 6.44 -25.70
CA GLY A 25 1.32 5.85 -26.10
C GLY A 25 0.57 5.11 -24.99
N VAL A 26 1.02 5.22 -23.73
CA VAL A 26 0.32 4.66 -22.56
C VAL A 26 -0.94 5.47 -22.27
N GLU A 27 -2.04 4.82 -21.89
CA GLU A 27 -3.36 5.41 -21.65
C GLU A 27 -3.99 4.85 -20.36
N ASP A 28 -4.87 5.61 -19.72
CA ASP A 28 -5.63 5.13 -18.54
C ASP A 28 -6.50 3.92 -18.93
N GLY A 29 -6.45 2.86 -18.12
CA GLY A 29 -7.04 1.55 -18.39
C GLY A 29 -6.08 0.53 -19.03
N ASP A 30 -4.89 0.94 -19.48
CA ASP A 30 -3.88 0.00 -19.98
C ASP A 30 -3.49 -1.05 -18.94
N ARG A 31 -3.42 -2.32 -19.34
CA ARG A 31 -2.81 -3.36 -18.50
C ARG A 31 -1.31 -3.38 -18.72
N ILE A 32 -0.56 -3.06 -17.67
CA ILE A 32 0.88 -3.27 -17.61
C ILE A 32 1.17 -4.44 -16.66
N LEU A 33 2.38 -5.01 -16.68
CA LEU A 33 2.68 -6.15 -15.79
C LEU A 33 2.56 -5.79 -14.29
N GLY A 34 2.60 -4.49 -13.95
CA GLY A 34 2.41 -3.92 -12.62
C GLY A 34 1.00 -3.37 -12.35
N GLY A 35 -0.05 -3.89 -13.00
CA GLY A 35 -1.43 -3.47 -12.74
C GLY A 35 -2.06 -2.65 -13.87
N VAL A 36 -3.14 -1.93 -13.57
CA VAL A 36 -3.90 -1.12 -14.54
C VAL A 36 -3.48 0.34 -14.42
N VAL A 37 -3.12 0.99 -15.53
CA VAL A 37 -2.73 2.41 -15.56
C VAL A 37 -3.92 3.30 -15.18
N SER A 38 -3.71 4.29 -14.32
CA SER A 38 -4.67 5.37 -14.08
C SER A 38 -3.98 6.69 -13.72
N GLY A 39 -4.67 7.82 -13.91
CA GLY A 39 -4.12 9.13 -13.57
C GLY A 39 -2.91 9.51 -14.42
N ARG A 40 -2.89 9.15 -15.71
CA ARG A 40 -1.89 9.55 -16.69
C ARG A 40 -1.81 11.08 -16.80
N GLU A 41 -0.61 11.61 -16.68
CA GLU A 41 -0.27 13.02 -16.89
C GLU A 41 0.97 13.17 -17.78
N GLU A 42 1.06 14.29 -18.51
CA GLU A 42 2.27 14.70 -19.22
C GLU A 42 2.74 16.06 -18.71
N TYR A 43 4.02 16.18 -18.40
CA TYR A 43 4.60 17.40 -17.86
C TYR A 43 6.08 17.57 -18.26
N LEU A 44 6.58 18.79 -18.22
CA LEU A 44 8.00 19.07 -18.42
C LEU A 44 8.75 18.87 -17.10
N GLY A 45 9.80 18.05 -17.12
CA GLY A 45 10.56 17.70 -15.93
C GLY A 45 12.05 17.58 -16.20
N GLN A 46 12.85 17.80 -15.16
CA GLN A 46 14.28 17.49 -15.19
C GLN A 46 14.46 15.97 -15.28
N THR A 47 15.05 15.48 -16.38
CA THR A 47 15.28 14.04 -16.60
C THR A 47 16.72 13.60 -16.34
N TYR A 48 16.90 12.28 -16.20
CA TYR A 48 18.14 11.61 -15.85
C TYR A 48 18.28 10.29 -16.59
N GLU A 49 19.46 9.99 -17.14
CA GLU A 49 19.81 8.65 -17.64
C GLU A 49 20.53 7.85 -16.55
N ILE A 50 19.91 6.76 -16.10
CA ILE A 50 20.51 5.80 -15.15
C ILE A 50 21.14 4.67 -15.93
N VAL A 51 22.37 4.29 -15.59
CA VAL A 51 23.11 3.18 -16.20
C VAL A 51 23.39 2.10 -15.16
N PHE A 52 22.90 0.89 -15.39
CA PHE A 52 23.05 -0.26 -14.49
C PHE A 52 24.28 -1.12 -14.82
N SER A 53 24.64 -2.04 -13.92
CA SER A 53 25.90 -2.77 -13.98
C SER A 53 26.00 -3.82 -15.07
N ASN A 54 24.86 -4.26 -15.60
CA ASN A 54 24.73 -5.07 -16.79
C ASN A 54 24.68 -4.27 -18.11
N GLY A 55 24.62 -2.93 -18.04
CA GLY A 55 24.57 -2.03 -19.19
C GLY A 55 23.16 -1.59 -19.62
N ILE A 56 22.11 -1.95 -18.87
CA ILE A 56 20.78 -1.34 -19.06
C ILE A 56 20.87 0.17 -18.83
N LYS A 57 20.10 0.92 -19.62
CA LYS A 57 19.89 2.36 -19.49
C LYS A 57 18.42 2.67 -19.29
N LEU A 58 18.10 3.73 -18.56
CA LEU A 58 16.73 4.21 -18.35
C LEU A 58 16.67 5.73 -18.21
N LYS A 59 15.79 6.40 -18.95
CA LYS A 59 15.50 7.83 -18.82
C LYS A 59 14.25 8.09 -17.96
N VAL A 60 14.43 8.80 -16.86
CA VAL A 60 13.39 9.07 -15.86
C VAL A 60 13.38 10.53 -15.39
N SER A 61 12.30 10.97 -14.75
CA SER A 61 12.33 12.20 -13.94
C SER A 61 13.12 12.00 -12.63
N GLY A 62 13.41 13.11 -11.93
CA GLY A 62 13.99 13.07 -10.58
C GLY A 62 13.20 12.20 -9.59
N GLU A 63 11.87 12.27 -9.66
CA GLU A 63 10.94 11.64 -8.71
C GLU A 63 10.62 10.18 -9.02
N HIS A 64 11.12 9.62 -10.13
CA HIS A 64 10.85 8.22 -10.46
C HIS A 64 11.36 7.29 -9.34
N PRO A 65 10.51 6.37 -8.83
CA PRO A 65 10.84 5.52 -7.69
C PRO A 65 11.59 4.23 -8.08
N PHE A 66 12.61 3.87 -7.29
CA PHE A 66 13.45 2.67 -7.45
C PHE A 66 13.48 1.83 -6.16
N TRP A 67 13.26 0.50 -6.27
CA TRP A 67 13.46 -0.40 -5.12
C TRP A 67 14.94 -0.61 -4.91
N TYR A 68 15.46 -0.15 -3.77
CA TYR A 68 16.88 0.12 -3.62
C TYR A 68 17.49 -0.50 -2.37
N LYS A 69 18.59 -1.21 -2.56
CA LYS A 69 19.49 -1.70 -1.51
C LYS A 69 20.82 -0.97 -1.59
N LYS A 70 21.24 -0.27 -0.52
CA LYS A 70 22.55 0.43 -0.47
C LYS A 70 23.74 -0.53 -0.67
N THR A 71 23.63 -1.73 -0.12
CA THR A 71 24.46 -2.91 -0.46
C THR A 71 23.55 -4.13 -0.43
N LEU A 72 23.93 -5.26 -1.04
CA LEU A 72 23.12 -6.49 -1.02
C LEU A 72 22.76 -7.00 0.40
N ARG A 73 23.55 -6.62 1.42
CA ARG A 73 23.31 -6.94 2.85
C ARG A 73 22.45 -5.91 3.59
N CYS A 74 22.13 -4.77 2.97
CA CYS A 74 21.24 -3.78 3.56
C CYS A 74 19.77 -4.17 3.29
N PRO A 75 18.83 -3.80 4.18
CA PRO A 75 17.41 -3.87 3.86
C PRO A 75 17.10 -3.02 2.62
N ALA A 76 16.07 -3.42 1.90
CA ALA A 76 15.57 -2.68 0.74
C ALA A 76 14.71 -1.50 1.18
N ARG A 77 14.77 -0.39 0.44
CA ARG A 77 13.97 0.82 0.68
C ARG A 77 13.60 1.50 -0.64
N TRP A 78 12.73 2.49 -0.56
CA TRP A 78 12.49 3.40 -1.66
C TRP A 78 13.63 4.39 -1.82
N ALA A 79 13.94 4.67 -3.07
CA ALA A 79 14.91 5.65 -3.50
C ALA A 79 14.35 6.36 -4.74
N THR A 80 14.43 7.68 -4.81
CA THR A 80 14.18 8.39 -6.08
C THR A 80 15.46 8.42 -6.93
N CYS A 81 15.41 9.02 -8.10
CA CYS A 81 16.60 9.26 -8.91
C CYS A 81 17.63 10.18 -8.21
N HIS A 82 17.26 10.86 -7.12
CA HIS A 82 18.16 11.65 -6.27
C HIS A 82 18.91 10.78 -5.25
N ASP A 83 18.24 9.82 -4.61
CA ASP A 83 18.86 8.87 -3.66
C ASP A 83 19.99 8.04 -4.28
N LEU A 84 19.85 7.65 -5.55
CA LEU A 84 20.80 6.78 -6.25
C LEU A 84 22.18 7.41 -6.48
N ARG A 85 22.32 8.74 -6.31
CA ARG A 85 23.55 9.49 -6.65
C ARG A 85 24.68 9.35 -5.62
N GLY A 86 24.37 8.90 -4.39
CA GLY A 86 25.35 8.58 -3.35
C GLY A 86 26.03 9.79 -2.69
N ARG A 87 26.60 9.59 -1.48
CA ARG A 87 27.40 10.62 -0.80
C ARG A 87 28.81 10.69 -1.42
N ILE A 88 29.29 11.91 -1.65
CA ILE A 88 30.51 12.22 -2.40
C ILE A 88 31.77 11.67 -1.70
N GLY A 89 32.35 10.62 -2.28
CA GLY A 89 33.73 10.17 -2.02
C GLY A 89 34.65 10.56 -3.17
N ARG A 90 35.07 11.84 -3.22
CA ARG A 90 36.07 12.42 -4.16
C ARG A 90 35.87 12.26 -5.69
N ASN A 91 34.87 11.53 -6.20
CA ASN A 91 34.68 11.34 -7.64
C ASN A 91 33.20 11.37 -8.05
N PRO A 92 32.71 12.37 -8.82
CA PRO A 92 31.29 12.55 -9.15
C PRO A 92 30.73 11.55 -10.20
N LYS A 93 31.40 10.41 -10.40
CA LYS A 93 31.05 9.39 -11.41
C LYS A 93 30.73 8.02 -10.82
N VAL A 94 30.30 7.92 -9.55
CA VAL A 94 30.00 6.63 -8.92
C VAL A 94 28.66 6.70 -8.18
N ALA A 95 27.61 6.23 -8.85
CA ALA A 95 26.35 5.90 -8.17
C ALA A 95 26.59 4.66 -7.29
N SER A 96 25.86 4.53 -6.18
CA SER A 96 26.08 3.45 -5.21
C SER A 96 24.80 2.73 -4.85
N GLY A 97 24.82 1.40 -4.86
CA GLY A 97 23.72 0.53 -4.46
C GLY A 97 23.09 -0.24 -5.62
N TYR A 98 22.01 -0.96 -5.32
CA TYR A 98 21.40 -2.00 -6.15
C TYR A 98 19.92 -1.73 -6.29
N VAL A 99 19.38 -1.95 -7.49
CA VAL A 99 17.97 -1.80 -7.82
C VAL A 99 17.37 -3.17 -8.16
N GLN A 100 16.18 -3.51 -7.67
CA GLN A 100 15.56 -4.82 -7.93
C GLN A 100 14.78 -4.86 -9.24
N PHE A 101 15.04 -5.90 -10.03
CA PHE A 101 14.37 -6.22 -11.28
C PHE A 101 13.57 -7.53 -11.12
N LYS A 102 12.41 -7.61 -11.78
CA LYS A 102 11.39 -8.66 -11.68
C LYS A 102 11.32 -9.44 -13.01
N LYS A 103 11.18 -10.76 -12.90
CA LYS A 103 10.94 -11.64 -14.06
C LYS A 103 9.61 -11.28 -14.72
N ALA A 104 9.58 -11.18 -16.05
CA ALA A 104 8.32 -11.20 -16.80
C ALA A 104 7.72 -12.62 -16.72
N GLY A 105 6.39 -12.73 -16.65
CA GLY A 105 5.72 -14.00 -16.37
C GLY A 105 5.89 -15.07 -17.46
N GLU A 106 5.95 -16.34 -17.04
CA GLU A 106 6.16 -17.51 -17.89
C GLU A 106 4.90 -17.99 -18.64
N GLY A 107 3.85 -17.16 -18.78
CA GLY A 107 2.59 -17.49 -19.46
C GLY A 107 2.67 -17.50 -20.99
N GLY A 108 1.59 -17.09 -21.65
CA GLY A 108 1.54 -16.96 -23.11
C GLY A 108 0.87 -18.14 -23.84
N SER A 109 0.70 -18.00 -25.15
CA SER A 109 0.02 -18.99 -26.00
C SER A 109 1.00 -19.70 -26.95
N ARG A 110 0.66 -20.91 -27.38
CA ARG A 110 1.42 -21.63 -28.40
C ARG A 110 1.38 -20.86 -29.72
N ILE A 111 2.55 -20.56 -30.29
CA ILE A 111 2.66 -19.96 -31.64
C ILE A 111 3.26 -20.99 -32.58
N GLU A 112 2.48 -21.42 -33.57
CA GLU A 112 2.92 -22.37 -34.59
C GLU A 112 4.06 -21.81 -35.45
N PHE A 113 4.91 -22.69 -35.98
CA PHE A 113 6.01 -22.33 -36.87
C PHE A 113 6.97 -21.24 -36.33
N ALA A 114 7.06 -21.06 -35.00
CA ALA A 114 7.87 -20.02 -34.36
C ALA A 114 9.32 -19.94 -34.87
N ARG A 115 9.94 -21.10 -35.16
CA ARG A 115 11.28 -21.20 -35.75
C ARG A 115 11.38 -20.58 -37.15
N LEU A 116 10.39 -20.83 -38.01
CA LEU A 116 10.27 -20.21 -39.33
C LEU A 116 10.09 -18.69 -39.20
N LEU A 117 9.29 -18.23 -38.23
CA LEU A 117 9.15 -16.80 -37.94
C LEU A 117 10.49 -16.16 -37.51
N GLY A 118 11.32 -16.86 -36.73
CA GLY A 118 12.67 -16.41 -36.35
C GLY A 118 13.58 -16.21 -37.57
N TYR A 119 13.59 -17.16 -38.51
CA TYR A 119 14.29 -17.01 -39.78
C TYR A 119 13.74 -15.87 -40.63
N MET A 120 12.41 -15.78 -40.76
CA MET A 120 11.77 -14.76 -41.59
C MET A 120 11.92 -13.35 -41.02
N THR A 121 12.15 -13.18 -39.71
CA THR A 121 12.31 -11.87 -39.05
C THR A 121 13.76 -11.39 -38.93
N SER A 122 14.74 -12.24 -39.23
CA SER A 122 16.17 -11.91 -39.37
C SER A 122 16.53 -11.67 -40.83
N ASP A 123 16.81 -12.74 -41.60
CA ASP A 123 17.22 -12.66 -43.02
C ASP A 123 16.06 -12.80 -44.03
N GLY A 124 14.81 -12.73 -43.56
CA GLY A 124 13.62 -12.85 -44.40
C GLY A 124 13.15 -11.53 -45.03
N CYS A 125 12.58 -11.64 -46.22
CA CYS A 125 11.96 -10.56 -46.97
C CYS A 125 10.49 -10.93 -47.25
N PHE A 126 9.56 -10.15 -46.72
CA PHE A 126 8.11 -10.42 -46.79
C PHE A 126 7.24 -9.19 -47.06
N ALA A 127 7.85 -8.04 -47.37
CA ALA A 127 7.18 -6.76 -47.63
C ALA A 127 6.10 -6.84 -48.71
N THR A 128 5.06 -6.01 -48.58
CA THR A 128 4.01 -5.85 -49.61
C THR A 128 4.64 -5.38 -50.92
N GLY A 129 4.28 -6.01 -52.05
CA GLY A 129 4.84 -5.70 -53.37
C GLY A 129 6.14 -6.42 -53.75
N GLN A 130 6.78 -7.15 -52.83
CA GLN A 130 7.93 -8.02 -53.12
C GLN A 130 7.52 -9.51 -53.04
N GLY A 131 8.35 -10.42 -53.57
CA GLY A 131 8.15 -11.86 -53.34
C GLY A 131 8.59 -12.25 -51.93
N VAL A 132 7.86 -13.16 -51.26
CA VAL A 132 8.33 -13.70 -49.97
C VAL A 132 9.54 -14.59 -50.22
N LYS A 133 10.63 -14.34 -49.50
CA LYS A 133 11.88 -15.08 -49.65
C LYS A 133 12.77 -14.98 -48.42
N PHE A 134 13.72 -15.89 -48.30
CA PHE A 134 14.76 -15.91 -47.28
C PHE A 134 16.14 -15.85 -47.96
N THR A 135 17.05 -15.01 -47.47
CA THR A 135 18.35 -14.76 -48.11
C THR A 135 19.50 -15.12 -47.18
N ASN A 136 20.26 -16.18 -47.44
CA ASN A 136 21.40 -16.54 -46.57
C ASN A 136 22.57 -17.15 -47.38
N THR A 137 23.77 -17.10 -46.82
CA THR A 137 24.99 -17.70 -47.40
C THR A 137 25.23 -19.13 -46.92
N ASN A 138 24.64 -19.53 -45.78
CA ASN A 138 24.75 -20.87 -45.23
C ASN A 138 23.63 -21.77 -45.76
N MET A 139 24.02 -22.76 -46.57
CA MET A 139 23.10 -23.68 -47.22
C MET A 139 22.30 -24.56 -46.26
N SER A 140 22.83 -24.86 -45.05
CA SER A 140 22.07 -25.63 -44.06
C SER A 140 20.82 -24.88 -43.56
N PHE A 141 20.91 -23.56 -43.39
CA PHE A 141 19.78 -22.73 -43.00
C PHE A 141 18.76 -22.59 -44.13
N ILE A 142 19.23 -22.55 -45.38
CA ILE A 142 18.35 -22.55 -46.56
C ILE A 142 17.53 -23.86 -46.64
N HIS A 143 18.15 -25.02 -46.39
CA HIS A 143 17.44 -26.30 -46.34
C HIS A 143 16.41 -26.34 -45.20
N GLU A 144 16.82 -25.94 -43.99
CA GLU A 144 15.94 -25.90 -42.81
C GLU A 144 14.73 -24.98 -43.00
N VAL A 145 14.92 -23.80 -43.60
CA VAL A 145 13.80 -22.91 -43.96
C VAL A 145 12.94 -23.50 -45.08
N ALA A 146 13.52 -24.28 -46.00
CA ALA A 146 12.75 -24.95 -47.05
C ALA A 146 11.85 -26.07 -46.50
N GLU A 147 12.34 -26.85 -45.54
CA GLU A 147 11.58 -27.88 -44.82
C GLU A 147 10.45 -27.23 -44.00
N LEU A 148 10.78 -26.28 -43.12
CA LEU A 148 9.80 -25.56 -42.29
C LEU A 148 8.73 -24.83 -43.13
N ALA A 149 9.10 -24.31 -44.30
CA ALA A 149 8.15 -23.68 -45.22
C ALA A 149 7.30 -24.71 -45.98
N ALA A 150 7.82 -25.90 -46.29
CA ALA A 150 7.05 -26.99 -46.87
C ALA A 150 6.00 -27.53 -45.89
N ASP A 151 6.35 -27.67 -44.61
CA ASP A 151 5.41 -28.01 -43.52
C ASP A 151 4.30 -26.95 -43.36
N PHE A 152 4.63 -25.68 -43.61
CA PHE A 152 3.65 -24.57 -43.69
C PHE A 152 2.77 -24.62 -44.97
N GLY A 153 3.08 -25.49 -45.94
CA GLY A 153 2.36 -25.58 -47.23
C GLY A 153 2.87 -24.65 -48.33
N MET A 154 4.09 -24.13 -48.21
CA MET A 154 4.74 -23.31 -49.24
C MET A 154 5.56 -24.16 -50.23
N LYS A 155 5.67 -23.69 -51.47
CA LYS A 155 6.60 -24.20 -52.48
C LYS A 155 7.87 -23.36 -52.52
N THR A 156 9.00 -24.02 -52.46
CA THR A 156 10.33 -23.38 -52.41
C THR A 156 11.00 -23.33 -53.79
N GLY A 157 11.79 -22.29 -54.03
CA GLY A 157 12.57 -22.15 -55.27
C GLY A 157 13.87 -21.39 -55.03
N LEU A 158 15.00 -22.06 -55.21
CA LEU A 158 16.33 -21.52 -54.94
C LEU A 158 16.87 -20.70 -56.12
N ARG A 159 17.55 -19.58 -55.84
CA ARG A 159 18.29 -18.79 -56.82
C ARG A 159 19.60 -18.27 -56.23
N GLU A 160 20.66 -18.23 -57.03
CA GLU A 160 21.93 -17.61 -56.66
C GLU A 160 21.84 -16.08 -56.64
N LYS A 161 22.56 -15.42 -55.73
CA LYS A 161 22.58 -13.96 -55.57
C LYS A 161 23.86 -13.50 -54.88
N GLY A 162 24.82 -13.01 -55.66
CA GLY A 162 26.12 -12.59 -55.14
C GLY A 162 26.82 -13.78 -54.47
N ASN A 163 27.18 -13.63 -53.20
CA ASN A 163 27.88 -14.67 -52.43
C ASN A 163 26.94 -15.56 -51.59
N GLY A 164 25.64 -15.61 -51.92
CA GLY A 164 24.63 -16.40 -51.21
C GLY A 164 23.42 -16.74 -52.06
N TYR A 165 22.34 -17.19 -51.42
CA TYR A 165 21.16 -17.73 -52.10
C TYR A 165 19.87 -17.03 -51.64
N ASP A 166 18.97 -16.75 -52.59
CA ASP A 166 17.57 -16.38 -52.35
C ASP A 166 16.68 -17.61 -52.47
N LEU A 167 16.09 -18.04 -51.35
CA LEU A 167 15.04 -19.05 -51.30
C LEU A 167 13.68 -18.38 -51.44
N HIS A 168 13.06 -18.45 -52.61
CA HIS A 168 11.72 -17.94 -52.84
C HIS A 168 10.66 -18.87 -52.24
N LEU A 169 9.74 -18.30 -51.46
CA LEU A 169 8.63 -19.00 -50.81
C LEU A 169 7.33 -18.62 -51.52
N THR A 170 6.84 -19.52 -52.36
CA THR A 170 5.72 -19.30 -53.29
C THR A 170 4.50 -20.16 -52.92
N TYR A 171 3.32 -19.73 -53.35
CA TYR A 171 2.08 -20.46 -53.15
C TYR A 171 1.27 -20.43 -54.46
N SER A 172 0.63 -21.55 -54.80
CA SER A 172 0.05 -21.74 -56.14
C SER A 172 -1.45 -21.47 -56.24
N GLN A 173 -2.11 -20.98 -55.19
CA GLN A 173 -3.54 -20.65 -55.22
C GLN A 173 -3.79 -19.23 -54.67
N GLY A 174 -4.59 -18.42 -55.37
CA GLY A 174 -4.92 -17.05 -54.93
C GLY A 174 -3.81 -16.00 -55.16
N LYS A 175 -4.09 -14.75 -54.75
CA LYS A 175 -3.22 -13.59 -54.99
C LYS A 175 -2.26 -13.28 -53.83
N ASP A 176 -2.61 -13.68 -52.61
CA ASP A 176 -1.84 -13.39 -51.40
C ASP A 176 -1.12 -14.63 -50.87
N ASN A 177 0.09 -14.41 -50.37
CA ASN A 177 0.99 -15.45 -49.89
C ASN A 177 0.60 -15.85 -48.45
N PRO A 178 0.24 -17.13 -48.17
CA PRO A 178 -0.26 -17.54 -46.85
C PRO A 178 0.72 -17.24 -45.71
N LEU A 179 2.02 -17.45 -45.91
CA LEU A 179 3.04 -17.13 -44.91
C LEU A 179 3.11 -15.63 -44.62
N ARG A 180 2.96 -14.76 -45.64
CA ARG A 180 2.81 -13.32 -45.42
C ARG A 180 1.55 -13.00 -44.63
N CYS A 181 0.42 -13.64 -44.94
CA CYS A 181 -0.84 -13.41 -44.22
C CYS A 181 -0.72 -13.82 -42.75
N TYR A 182 -0.05 -14.93 -42.45
CA TYR A 182 0.24 -15.38 -41.10
C TYR A 182 1.17 -14.41 -40.33
N ILE A 183 2.29 -14.02 -40.95
CA ILE A 183 3.20 -13.00 -40.41
C ILE A 183 2.44 -11.69 -40.10
N LYS A 184 1.55 -11.25 -41.01
CA LYS A 184 0.68 -10.08 -40.79
C LYS A 184 -0.34 -10.28 -39.67
N SER A 185 -0.98 -11.46 -39.56
CA SER A 185 -1.96 -11.72 -38.50
C SER A 185 -1.34 -11.74 -37.11
N LEU A 186 -0.06 -12.09 -37.00
CA LEU A 186 0.71 -11.99 -35.76
C LEU A 186 1.21 -10.56 -35.46
N GLY A 187 0.95 -9.58 -36.34
CA GLY A 187 1.46 -8.22 -36.21
C GLY A 187 2.98 -8.08 -36.42
N ILE A 188 3.64 -9.09 -37.02
CA ILE A 188 5.07 -9.04 -37.31
C ILE A 188 5.32 -8.06 -38.46
N THR A 189 6.26 -7.13 -38.25
CA THR A 189 6.64 -6.11 -39.23
C THR A 189 8.17 -6.04 -39.41
N GLN A 190 8.63 -5.04 -40.17
CA GLN A 190 10.05 -4.72 -40.22
C GLN A 190 10.56 -4.18 -38.87
N ASP A 191 9.69 -3.54 -38.09
CA ASP A 191 10.07 -2.80 -36.89
C ASP A 191 9.64 -3.49 -35.57
N SER A 192 8.76 -4.50 -35.64
CA SER A 192 8.24 -5.28 -34.50
C SER A 192 8.18 -6.79 -34.80
N PHE A 193 8.28 -7.61 -33.75
CA PHE A 193 7.98 -9.04 -33.74
C PHE A 193 6.50 -9.36 -33.41
N GLY A 194 5.69 -8.37 -33.02
CA GLY A 194 4.28 -8.58 -32.72
C GLY A 194 4.02 -9.65 -31.64
N SER A 195 2.98 -10.45 -31.83
CA SER A 195 2.46 -11.38 -30.82
C SER A 195 3.36 -12.58 -30.49
N ILE A 196 4.44 -12.84 -31.24
CA ILE A 196 5.43 -13.87 -30.83
C ILE A 196 6.08 -13.53 -29.49
N THR A 197 6.12 -12.24 -29.11
CA THR A 197 6.58 -11.79 -27.78
C THR A 197 5.74 -12.40 -26.63
N ASN A 198 4.50 -12.77 -26.92
CA ASN A 198 3.54 -13.40 -26.00
C ASN A 198 3.47 -14.92 -26.15
N GLY A 199 4.39 -15.52 -26.91
CA GLY A 199 4.46 -16.96 -27.07
C GLY A 199 4.73 -17.69 -25.75
N ASP A 200 4.34 -18.96 -25.68
CA ASP A 200 4.77 -19.86 -24.60
C ASP A 200 6.30 -20.08 -24.62
N ARG A 201 6.84 -20.64 -23.53
CA ARG A 201 8.28 -20.86 -23.36
C ARG A 201 8.94 -21.57 -24.54
N GLU A 202 8.27 -22.56 -25.11
CA GLU A 202 8.81 -23.36 -26.21
C GLU A 202 8.78 -22.60 -27.54
N SER A 203 7.69 -21.87 -27.82
CA SER A 203 7.56 -20.97 -28.97
C SER A 203 8.64 -19.89 -28.95
N LEU A 204 8.90 -19.29 -27.79
CA LEU A 204 9.99 -18.32 -27.62
C LEU A 204 11.37 -18.94 -27.90
N VAL A 205 11.63 -20.15 -27.42
CA VAL A 205 12.91 -20.84 -27.65
C VAL A 205 13.10 -21.19 -29.13
N GLU A 206 12.08 -21.73 -29.80
CA GLU A 206 12.17 -22.04 -31.24
C GLU A 206 12.31 -20.77 -32.10
N PHE A 207 11.59 -19.68 -31.76
CA PHE A 207 11.80 -18.38 -32.38
C PHE A 207 13.24 -17.89 -32.23
N LEU A 208 13.80 -17.95 -31.02
CA LEU A 208 15.19 -17.55 -30.76
C LEU A 208 16.19 -18.42 -31.54
N LYS A 209 15.96 -19.72 -31.71
CA LYS A 209 16.83 -20.59 -32.53
C LYS A 209 16.87 -20.13 -33.99
N GLY A 210 15.69 -19.93 -34.59
CA GLY A 210 15.58 -19.43 -35.97
C GLY A 210 16.23 -18.04 -36.15
N TYR A 211 15.94 -17.11 -35.24
CA TYR A 211 16.49 -15.75 -35.29
C TYR A 211 18.01 -15.73 -35.08
N PHE A 212 18.54 -16.56 -34.17
CA PHE A 212 19.96 -16.62 -33.89
C PHE A 212 20.77 -17.14 -35.09
N ASN A 213 20.17 -18.00 -35.93
CA ASN A 213 20.84 -18.51 -37.13
C ASN A 213 21.15 -17.39 -38.14
N GLY A 214 20.22 -16.45 -38.35
CA GLY A 214 20.47 -15.22 -39.10
C GLY A 214 21.33 -14.22 -38.32
N ASP A 215 20.73 -13.53 -37.35
CA ASP A 215 21.28 -12.33 -36.71
C ASP A 215 21.94 -12.56 -35.33
N GLY A 216 22.10 -13.82 -34.92
CA GLY A 216 22.79 -14.18 -33.68
C GLY A 216 24.31 -14.27 -33.79
N TYR A 217 24.99 -14.03 -32.66
CA TYR A 217 26.44 -14.23 -32.52
C TYR A 217 26.86 -14.77 -31.14
N LEU A 218 27.94 -15.56 -31.14
CA LEU A 218 28.64 -16.08 -29.96
C LEU A 218 30.13 -15.71 -30.06
N GLN A 219 30.66 -15.06 -29.02
CA GLN A 219 32.10 -14.85 -28.83
C GLN A 219 32.58 -15.63 -27.61
N VAL A 220 33.64 -16.44 -27.78
CA VAL A 220 34.34 -17.13 -26.69
C VAL A 220 35.79 -16.66 -26.71
N ARG A 221 36.22 -15.93 -25.68
CA ARG A 221 37.61 -15.42 -25.56
C ARG A 221 38.37 -16.20 -24.50
N LYS A 222 39.40 -16.93 -24.93
CA LYS A 222 40.37 -17.60 -24.05
C LYS A 222 41.25 -16.54 -23.38
N ARG A 223 41.52 -16.70 -22.08
CA ARG A 223 42.39 -15.77 -21.32
C ARG A 223 43.87 -16.11 -21.51
N ALA A 224 44.73 -15.16 -21.15
CA ALA A 224 46.19 -15.34 -21.18
C ALA A 224 46.64 -16.48 -20.26
N LYS A 225 47.74 -17.14 -20.64
CA LYS A 225 48.32 -18.29 -19.95
C LYS A 225 48.71 -17.89 -18.52
N GLY A 226 48.00 -18.44 -17.52
CA GLY A 226 48.23 -18.17 -16.09
C GLY A 226 47.12 -17.42 -15.35
N ASP A 227 46.09 -16.88 -16.02
CA ASP A 227 44.95 -16.26 -15.31
C ASP A 227 43.94 -17.33 -14.84
N SER A 228 43.74 -17.45 -13.54
CA SER A 228 42.83 -18.43 -12.90
C SER A 228 41.33 -18.04 -12.95
N ARG A 229 40.97 -17.06 -13.79
CA ARG A 229 39.62 -16.50 -13.89
C ARG A 229 38.90 -16.92 -15.19
N LEU A 230 37.57 -16.99 -15.08
CA LEU A 230 36.62 -17.55 -16.05
C LEU A 230 36.85 -17.14 -17.52
N VAL A 231 36.56 -18.08 -18.43
CA VAL A 231 36.43 -17.84 -19.89
C VAL A 231 35.39 -16.75 -20.14
N ASN A 232 35.69 -15.82 -21.04
CA ASN A 232 34.76 -14.73 -21.37
C ASN A 232 33.87 -15.14 -22.55
N VAL A 233 32.63 -15.55 -22.22
CA VAL A 233 31.58 -15.90 -23.17
C VAL A 233 30.62 -14.72 -23.30
N GLN A 234 30.32 -14.32 -24.53
CA GLN A 234 29.30 -13.33 -24.85
C GLN A 234 28.37 -13.87 -25.95
N ILE A 235 27.08 -13.86 -25.67
CA ILE A 235 26.02 -14.17 -26.64
C ILE A 235 25.24 -12.88 -26.91
N GLY A 236 24.86 -12.64 -28.15
CA GLY A 236 24.00 -11.52 -28.49
C GLY A 236 23.26 -11.68 -29.80
N PHE A 237 22.26 -10.82 -29.98
CA PHE A 237 21.37 -10.75 -31.14
C PHE A 237 21.48 -9.36 -31.75
N CYS A 238 21.62 -9.26 -33.06
CA CYS A 238 21.55 -8.00 -33.79
C CYS A 238 20.08 -7.70 -34.15
N THR A 239 19.62 -6.46 -34.05
CA THR A 239 18.31 -6.04 -34.54
C THR A 239 18.41 -4.71 -35.28
N ALA A 240 17.60 -4.54 -36.34
CA ALA A 240 17.61 -3.33 -37.17
C ALA A 240 16.99 -2.10 -36.47
N THR A 241 16.05 -2.30 -35.54
CA THR A 241 15.31 -1.22 -34.86
C THR A 241 15.37 -1.30 -33.35
N ARG A 242 15.08 -0.17 -32.71
CA ARG A 242 14.99 -0.07 -31.25
C ARG A 242 13.83 -0.90 -30.69
N GLN A 243 12.67 -0.88 -31.35
CA GLN A 243 11.51 -1.67 -30.92
C GLN A 243 11.83 -3.17 -30.92
N LYS A 244 12.32 -3.75 -32.03
CA LYS A 244 12.80 -5.15 -32.04
C LYS A 244 13.88 -5.41 -30.99
N SER A 245 14.75 -4.45 -30.69
CA SER A 245 15.77 -4.64 -29.64
C SER A 245 15.16 -4.79 -28.23
N VAL A 246 14.08 -4.04 -27.95
CA VAL A 246 13.34 -4.10 -26.68
C VAL A 246 12.46 -5.35 -26.62
N GLU A 247 11.82 -5.73 -27.72
CA GLU A 247 11.03 -6.97 -27.81
C GLU A 247 11.91 -8.23 -27.71
N MET A 248 13.09 -8.24 -28.34
CA MET A 248 14.10 -9.31 -28.16
C MET A 248 14.59 -9.38 -26.71
N GLN A 249 14.80 -8.22 -26.07
CA GLN A 249 15.11 -8.15 -24.65
C GLN A 249 13.97 -8.79 -23.83
N TYR A 250 12.72 -8.37 -24.05
CA TYR A 250 11.54 -8.91 -23.38
C TYR A 250 11.43 -10.44 -23.52
N ILE A 251 11.60 -10.99 -24.73
CA ILE A 251 11.59 -12.44 -25.00
C ILE A 251 12.63 -13.17 -24.14
N LEU A 252 13.89 -12.70 -24.13
CA LEU A 252 14.95 -13.30 -23.31
C LEU A 252 14.60 -13.25 -21.81
N TRP A 253 13.92 -12.21 -21.37
CA TRP A 253 13.59 -11.99 -19.95
C TRP A 253 12.44 -12.87 -19.46
N ARG A 254 11.48 -13.18 -20.34
CA ARG A 254 10.44 -14.20 -20.10
C ARG A 254 11.03 -15.60 -19.96
N LEU A 255 12.23 -15.85 -20.51
CA LEU A 255 13.02 -17.07 -20.28
C LEU A 255 13.94 -16.98 -19.05
N GLY A 256 13.90 -15.87 -18.29
CA GLY A 256 14.76 -15.62 -17.12
C GLY A 256 16.20 -15.21 -17.46
N ILE A 257 16.44 -14.70 -18.67
CA ILE A 257 17.77 -14.40 -19.22
C ILE A 257 17.96 -12.90 -19.34
N LEU A 258 18.62 -12.28 -18.37
CA LEU A 258 18.88 -10.83 -18.43
C LEU A 258 19.83 -10.47 -19.58
N SER A 259 19.53 -9.34 -20.22
CA SER A 259 20.24 -8.82 -21.38
C SER A 259 20.19 -7.29 -21.41
N SER A 260 21.14 -6.65 -22.09
CA SER A 260 21.22 -5.20 -22.25
C SER A 260 21.37 -4.81 -23.72
N ILE A 261 20.81 -3.66 -24.06
CA ILE A 261 20.76 -3.14 -25.44
C ILE A 261 21.88 -2.14 -25.65
N ARG A 262 22.64 -2.28 -26.74
CA ARG A 262 23.62 -1.30 -27.21
C ARG A 262 23.24 -0.79 -28.58
N ASN A 263 23.37 0.51 -28.80
CA ASN A 263 23.26 1.15 -30.09
C ASN A 263 24.67 1.29 -30.70
N GLU A 264 24.86 0.82 -31.94
CA GLU A 264 26.11 0.92 -32.69
C GLU A 264 25.84 1.51 -34.10
N LEU A 265 26.75 2.37 -34.56
CA LEU A 265 26.77 2.89 -35.94
C LEU A 265 27.87 2.16 -36.71
N MET A 266 27.52 1.48 -37.80
CA MET A 266 28.53 0.92 -38.71
C MET A 266 29.10 2.03 -39.59
N ALA A 267 30.41 2.00 -39.84
CA ALA A 267 31.13 3.00 -40.65
C ALA A 267 30.63 3.17 -42.11
N LYS A 268 29.76 2.27 -42.60
CA LYS A 268 29.14 2.31 -43.93
C LYS A 268 27.60 2.36 -43.91
N SER A 269 26.97 2.48 -42.73
CA SER A 269 25.51 2.52 -42.60
C SER A 269 25.01 3.92 -42.34
N THR A 270 23.92 4.30 -43.01
CA THR A 270 23.17 5.54 -42.73
C THR A 270 22.20 5.40 -41.55
N ARG A 271 22.04 4.19 -41.00
CA ARG A 271 21.15 3.90 -39.86
C ARG A 271 21.91 3.19 -38.73
N PRO A 272 21.61 3.50 -37.45
CA PRO A 272 22.09 2.72 -36.32
C PRO A 272 21.52 1.30 -36.35
N PHE A 273 22.21 0.36 -35.71
CA PHE A 273 21.69 -0.97 -35.41
C PHE A 273 21.88 -1.27 -33.92
N TYR A 274 21.13 -2.25 -33.41
CA TYR A 274 21.09 -2.54 -31.98
C TYR A 274 21.64 -3.95 -31.72
N ARG A 275 22.42 -4.10 -30.64
CA ARG A 275 22.83 -5.40 -30.11
C ARG A 275 22.15 -5.65 -28.78
N VAL A 276 21.40 -6.74 -28.68
CA VAL A 276 20.86 -7.25 -27.42
C VAL A 276 21.84 -8.30 -26.90
N ILE A 277 22.58 -7.95 -25.85
CA ILE A 277 23.71 -8.71 -25.33
C ILE A 277 23.31 -9.39 -24.01
N VAL A 278 23.47 -10.70 -23.93
CA VAL A 278 23.19 -11.46 -22.71
C VAL A 278 24.16 -11.05 -21.61
N SER A 279 23.62 -10.77 -20.43
CA SER A 279 24.32 -10.12 -19.33
C SER A 279 24.98 -11.10 -18.37
N GLY A 280 26.14 -10.74 -17.82
CA GLY A 280 26.75 -11.42 -16.67
C GLY A 280 26.89 -12.94 -16.86
N GLN A 281 26.28 -13.70 -15.96
CA GLN A 281 26.27 -15.18 -16.00
C GLN A 281 25.05 -15.78 -16.72
N PHE A 282 24.10 -14.97 -17.21
CA PHE A 282 22.84 -15.46 -17.78
C PHE A 282 23.03 -16.19 -19.11
N TYR A 283 24.20 -16.05 -19.76
CA TYR A 283 24.54 -16.88 -20.93
C TYR A 283 24.52 -18.37 -20.59
N LYS A 284 24.78 -18.78 -19.34
CA LYS A 284 24.67 -20.18 -18.89
C LYS A 284 23.25 -20.75 -19.08
N LYS A 285 22.21 -19.92 -18.93
CA LYS A 285 20.82 -20.32 -19.14
C LYS A 285 20.44 -20.36 -20.63
N LEU A 286 21.08 -19.54 -21.47
CA LEU A 286 20.81 -19.51 -22.91
C LEU A 286 21.59 -20.57 -23.70
N LEU A 287 22.83 -20.90 -23.30
CA LEU A 287 23.68 -21.89 -23.98
C LEU A 287 22.98 -23.23 -24.28
N PRO A 288 22.34 -23.92 -23.32
CA PRO A 288 21.67 -25.19 -23.60
C PRO A 288 20.40 -25.03 -24.45
N LEU A 289 19.73 -23.87 -24.39
CA LEU A 289 18.55 -23.61 -25.23
C LEU A 289 18.91 -23.39 -26.71
N LEU A 290 20.17 -23.02 -26.99
CA LEU A 290 20.70 -22.72 -28.32
C LEU A 290 21.83 -23.68 -28.75
N GLU A 291 22.00 -24.85 -28.13
CA GLU A 291 23.16 -25.71 -28.41
C GLU A 291 23.24 -26.24 -29.86
N ALA A 292 22.09 -26.35 -30.52
CA ALA A 292 21.93 -26.85 -31.90
C ALA A 292 21.69 -25.72 -32.93
N VAL A 293 22.26 -24.52 -32.71
CA VAL A 293 22.21 -23.39 -33.64
C VAL A 293 23.57 -23.14 -34.30
N LYS A 294 23.65 -22.10 -35.13
CA LYS A 294 24.86 -21.48 -35.71
C LYS A 294 26.11 -21.64 -34.82
N TYR A 295 27.06 -22.43 -35.33
CA TYR A 295 28.30 -22.85 -34.66
C TYR A 295 28.13 -23.84 -33.49
N PRO A 296 27.51 -25.02 -33.68
CA PRO A 296 27.19 -25.95 -32.59
C PRO A 296 28.44 -26.39 -31.82
N GLU A 297 29.58 -26.61 -32.48
CA GLU A 297 30.84 -26.96 -31.81
C GLU A 297 31.39 -25.83 -30.92
N LYS A 298 31.12 -24.55 -31.25
CA LYS A 298 31.48 -23.43 -30.36
C LYS A 298 30.54 -23.33 -29.16
N PHE A 299 29.27 -23.69 -29.32
CA PHE A 299 28.32 -23.82 -28.22
C PHE A 299 28.71 -24.96 -27.28
N LYS A 300 29.10 -26.13 -27.82
CA LYS A 300 29.65 -27.25 -27.04
C LYS A 300 30.95 -26.88 -26.30
N GLU A 301 31.90 -26.21 -26.96
CA GLU A 301 33.13 -25.72 -26.31
C GLU A 301 32.80 -24.76 -25.15
N ALA A 302 31.88 -23.81 -25.37
CA ALA A 302 31.43 -22.88 -24.34
C ALA A 302 30.73 -23.59 -23.16
N LEU A 303 29.86 -24.57 -23.45
CA LEU A 303 29.11 -25.32 -22.45
C LEU A 303 30.04 -26.21 -21.60
N ALA A 304 30.98 -26.92 -22.22
CA ALA A 304 31.99 -27.72 -21.51
C ALA A 304 32.91 -26.86 -20.61
N ALA A 305 33.30 -25.68 -21.09
CA ALA A 305 34.07 -24.70 -20.32
C ALA A 305 33.28 -24.13 -19.12
N VAL A 306 31.94 -24.12 -19.18
CA VAL A 306 31.05 -23.70 -18.08
C VAL A 306 30.84 -24.81 -17.06
N ILE A 307 30.48 -26.01 -17.51
CA ILE A 307 30.13 -27.15 -16.64
C ILE A 307 31.31 -27.55 -15.74
N SER A 308 32.53 -27.53 -16.27
CA SER A 308 33.75 -27.87 -15.53
C SER A 308 34.11 -26.93 -14.36
N GLN A 309 33.36 -25.82 -14.18
CA GLN A 309 33.71 -24.75 -13.23
C GLN A 309 32.63 -24.50 -12.16
N ASP A 310 31.54 -25.28 -12.14
CA ASP A 310 30.26 -24.87 -11.53
C ASP A 310 30.07 -25.18 -10.03
N LYS A 311 31.14 -25.20 -9.22
CA LYS A 311 31.07 -25.45 -7.77
C LYS A 311 30.49 -24.29 -6.92
N ARG A 312 29.99 -23.22 -7.54
CA ARG A 312 29.53 -21.98 -6.86
C ARG A 312 28.27 -21.35 -7.47
N TYR A 313 27.50 -22.09 -8.27
CA TYR A 313 26.18 -21.61 -8.68
C TYR A 313 25.21 -21.71 -7.48
N LYS A 314 24.63 -20.58 -7.08
CA LYS A 314 23.41 -20.53 -6.28
C LYS A 314 22.35 -19.83 -7.11
N GLU A 315 21.19 -20.47 -7.23
CA GLU A 315 19.99 -19.83 -7.74
C GLU A 315 19.50 -18.86 -6.66
N ASP A 316 19.27 -17.60 -7.04
CA ASP A 316 18.86 -16.53 -6.12
C ASP A 316 17.41 -16.19 -6.47
N ASP A 317 16.46 -16.75 -5.70
CA ASP A 317 15.03 -16.63 -5.98
C ASP A 317 14.43 -15.28 -5.53
N GLU A 318 15.16 -14.48 -4.74
CA GLU A 318 14.73 -13.19 -4.18
C GLU A 318 14.80 -11.98 -5.15
N GLY A 319 14.71 -12.24 -6.46
CA GLY A 319 14.67 -11.22 -7.51
C GLY A 319 16.04 -10.62 -7.88
N TYR A 320 16.11 -9.98 -9.04
CA TYR A 320 17.39 -9.62 -9.67
C TYR A 320 17.89 -8.23 -9.26
N TRP A 321 18.80 -8.18 -8.29
CA TRP A 321 19.40 -6.92 -7.82
C TRP A 321 20.56 -6.45 -8.72
N LEU A 322 20.33 -5.41 -9.52
CA LEU A 322 21.33 -4.80 -10.41
C LEU A 322 21.95 -3.55 -9.79
N SER A 323 23.28 -3.53 -9.61
CA SER A 323 23.99 -2.35 -9.13
C SER A 323 23.90 -1.17 -10.12
N VAL A 324 23.70 0.04 -9.62
CA VAL A 324 23.80 1.27 -10.41
C VAL A 324 25.28 1.57 -10.66
N ARG A 325 25.65 1.95 -11.89
CA ARG A 325 27.00 2.47 -12.21
C ARG A 325 27.03 3.99 -12.21
N TYR A 326 26.12 4.60 -12.98
CA TYR A 326 26.11 6.04 -13.26
C TYR A 326 24.67 6.57 -13.26
N VAL A 327 24.51 7.83 -12.88
CA VAL A 327 23.27 8.61 -13.06
C VAL A 327 23.69 9.94 -13.71
N ASN A 328 23.30 10.13 -14.96
CA ASN A 328 23.63 11.32 -15.75
C ASN A 328 22.42 12.28 -15.73
N LYS A 329 22.63 13.55 -15.38
CA LYS A 329 21.61 14.60 -15.56
C LYS A 329 21.47 14.91 -17.05
N LEU A 330 20.25 14.90 -17.56
CA LEU A 330 19.92 15.29 -18.94
C LEU A 330 19.36 16.73 -18.95
N GLU A 331 18.83 17.18 -20.08
CA GLU A 331 18.08 18.44 -20.16
C GLU A 331 16.65 18.27 -19.62
N VAL A 332 15.93 19.37 -19.46
CA VAL A 332 14.49 19.32 -19.16
C VAL A 332 13.75 18.84 -20.41
N SER A 333 12.92 17.81 -20.27
CA SER A 333 12.15 17.23 -21.37
C SER A 333 10.74 16.86 -20.91
N THR A 334 9.87 16.51 -21.86
CA THR A 334 8.58 15.88 -21.52
C THR A 334 8.82 14.58 -20.77
N VAL A 335 7.94 14.34 -19.80
CA VAL A 335 7.83 13.14 -18.98
C VAL A 335 6.36 12.74 -18.97
N VAL A 336 6.08 11.45 -19.16
CA VAL A 336 4.76 10.87 -18.89
C VAL A 336 4.79 10.34 -17.47
N GLY A 337 3.82 10.69 -16.63
CA GLY A 337 3.57 10.14 -15.30
C GLY A 337 2.26 9.35 -15.29
N TRP A 338 2.16 8.30 -14.47
CA TRP A 338 0.88 7.59 -14.22
C TRP A 338 0.94 6.74 -12.93
N GLN A 339 -0.22 6.36 -12.41
CA GLN A 339 -0.39 5.46 -11.26
C GLN A 339 -0.80 4.05 -11.73
N THR A 340 -0.72 3.04 -10.86
CA THR A 340 -1.16 1.68 -11.18
C THR A 340 -2.09 1.09 -10.12
N GLU A 341 -3.23 0.55 -10.57
CA GLU A 341 -4.28 -0.04 -9.76
C GLU A 341 -4.22 -1.58 -9.74
N GLY A 342 -4.74 -2.18 -8.66
CA GLY A 342 -4.91 -3.62 -8.49
C GLY A 342 -3.68 -4.36 -7.95
N ASN A 343 -2.48 -4.03 -8.42
CA ASN A 343 -1.21 -4.43 -7.80
C ASN A 343 -0.32 -3.20 -7.76
N ASN A 344 0.04 -2.70 -6.58
CA ASN A 344 0.87 -1.48 -6.44
C ASN A 344 2.35 -1.69 -6.82
N GLU A 345 2.66 -2.72 -7.62
CA GLU A 345 3.98 -2.94 -8.19
C GLU A 345 4.19 -2.04 -9.41
N ILE A 346 5.44 -1.70 -9.71
CA ILE A 346 5.75 -0.83 -10.84
C ILE A 346 6.34 -1.66 -11.96
N ILE A 347 5.83 -1.47 -13.17
CA ILE A 347 6.51 -1.96 -14.37
C ILE A 347 6.75 -0.80 -15.34
N SER A 348 7.69 0.05 -14.88
CA SER A 348 8.68 0.68 -15.75
C SER A 348 9.46 -0.38 -16.53
N TYR A 349 10.15 0.06 -17.60
CA TYR A 349 11.12 -0.73 -18.36
C TYR A 349 11.88 -1.70 -17.46
N CYS A 350 11.92 -2.97 -17.85
CA CYS A 350 12.64 -4.01 -17.13
C CYS A 350 12.07 -4.42 -15.73
N GLY A 351 10.87 -3.95 -15.36
CA GLY A 351 10.01 -4.47 -14.29
C GLY A 351 10.58 -4.43 -12.86
N MET A 352 10.07 -3.61 -11.95
CA MET A 352 10.71 -3.38 -10.64
C MET A 352 9.71 -3.13 -9.51
N ARG A 353 9.81 -3.84 -8.39
CA ARG A 353 8.72 -3.93 -7.39
C ARG A 353 8.59 -2.67 -6.49
N THR A 354 7.44 -1.99 -6.47
CA THR A 354 7.23 -0.71 -5.73
C THR A 354 5.96 -0.67 -4.84
N HIS A 355 5.73 0.40 -4.03
CA HIS A 355 5.24 0.28 -2.63
C HIS A 355 4.88 1.64 -1.87
N ASN A 356 3.69 1.81 -1.19
CA ASN A 356 3.38 2.60 0.09
C ASN A 356 2.07 3.49 0.24
N SER A 357 1.51 3.74 1.46
CA SER A 357 0.15 4.37 1.68
C SER A 357 0.14 5.85 2.11
N GLY A 358 0.84 6.28 3.17
CA GLY A 358 0.95 7.71 3.54
C GLY A 358 -0.36 8.47 3.76
N LYS A 359 -1.18 8.05 4.72
CA LYS A 359 -2.48 8.68 5.03
C LYS A 359 -2.32 10.17 5.48
N THR A 360 -1.40 10.47 6.40
CA THR A 360 -1.17 11.86 6.89
C THR A 360 -0.63 12.82 5.82
N CYS A 361 0.14 12.36 4.82
CA CYS A 361 0.59 13.24 3.72
C CYS A 361 -0.49 13.48 2.64
N LEU A 362 -1.60 12.73 2.65
CA LEU A 362 -2.77 13.01 1.82
C LEU A 362 -3.57 14.22 2.36
N GLY A 363 -3.65 14.36 3.68
CA GLY A 363 -4.42 15.39 4.38
C GLY A 363 -4.22 16.82 3.85
N PRO A 364 -2.98 17.34 3.77
CA PRO A 364 -2.70 18.68 3.23
C PRO A 364 -3.16 18.85 1.78
N ARG A 365 -3.01 17.82 0.94
CA ARG A 365 -3.42 17.83 -0.48
C ARG A 365 -4.93 17.78 -0.65
N TRP A 366 -5.63 16.99 0.16
CA TRP A 366 -7.08 16.99 0.19
C TRP A 366 -7.63 18.34 0.67
N LEU A 367 -7.02 18.92 1.70
CA LEU A 367 -7.41 20.22 2.22
C LEU A 367 -7.15 21.34 1.19
N GLU A 368 -6.04 21.30 0.46
CA GLU A 368 -5.77 22.19 -0.68
C GLU A 368 -6.88 22.10 -1.75
N ARG A 369 -7.32 20.89 -2.10
CA ARG A 369 -8.43 20.68 -3.06
C ARG A 369 -9.76 21.22 -2.52
N ALA A 370 -10.04 21.03 -1.23
CA ALA A 370 -11.23 21.59 -0.58
C ALA A 370 -11.20 23.14 -0.60
N ILE A 371 -10.04 23.74 -0.31
CA ILE A 371 -9.81 25.19 -0.42
C ILE A 371 -10.10 25.66 -1.84
N ARG A 372 -9.49 25.05 -2.87
CA ARG A 372 -9.72 25.42 -4.28
C ARG A 372 -11.18 25.27 -4.73
N ALA A 373 -11.94 24.36 -4.12
CA ALA A 373 -13.34 24.12 -4.47
C ALA A 373 -14.34 25.04 -3.74
N THR A 374 -13.98 25.60 -2.58
CA THR A 374 -14.92 26.33 -1.69
C THR A 374 -14.50 27.75 -1.34
N ALA A 375 -13.24 28.14 -1.58
CA ALA A 375 -12.78 29.50 -1.42
C ALA A 375 -13.44 30.43 -2.45
N LYS A 376 -13.79 31.63 -2.02
CA LYS A 376 -14.36 32.69 -2.86
C LYS A 376 -13.83 34.04 -2.38
N SER A 377 -13.41 34.89 -3.30
CA SER A 377 -13.01 36.27 -2.95
C SER A 377 -14.21 37.04 -2.37
N GLY A 378 -13.95 37.89 -1.37
CA GLY A 378 -14.95 38.64 -0.61
C GLY A 378 -15.59 37.90 0.59
N GLU A 379 -15.65 36.57 0.57
CA GLU A 379 -16.14 35.75 1.70
C GLU A 379 -15.04 35.49 2.76
N GLU A 380 -15.41 34.99 3.94
CA GLU A 380 -14.45 34.39 4.89
C GLU A 380 -14.12 32.96 4.44
N ASN A 381 -12.82 32.64 4.34
CA ASN A 381 -12.32 31.38 3.80
C ASN A 381 -11.54 30.61 4.87
N ASP A 382 -12.25 30.19 5.92
CA ASP A 382 -11.72 29.47 7.07
C ASP A 382 -11.81 27.94 6.90
N TYR A 383 -10.77 27.24 7.34
CA TYR A 383 -10.64 25.78 7.27
C TYR A 383 -10.03 25.25 8.57
N LEU A 384 -10.38 24.03 8.98
CA LEU A 384 -9.83 23.41 10.18
C LEU A 384 -8.80 22.32 9.86
N ALA A 385 -7.72 22.29 10.63
CA ALA A 385 -6.83 21.14 10.73
C ALA A 385 -6.63 20.81 12.22
N VAL A 386 -7.13 19.64 12.62
CA VAL A 386 -7.16 19.18 14.02
C VAL A 386 -6.45 17.83 14.13
N THR A 387 -5.75 17.60 15.24
CA THR A 387 -5.20 16.28 15.59
C THR A 387 -5.46 15.97 17.06
N SER A 388 -5.17 14.76 17.53
CA SER A 388 -5.45 14.35 18.91
C SER A 388 -4.68 15.18 19.94
N THR A 389 -3.35 15.34 19.80
CA THR A 389 -2.51 16.07 20.78
C THR A 389 -1.60 17.13 20.18
N TYR A 390 -1.22 18.12 20.99
CA TYR A 390 -0.35 19.22 20.57
C TYR A 390 1.10 18.79 20.19
N ASP A 391 1.59 17.67 20.70
CA ASP A 391 2.90 17.14 20.32
C ASP A 391 2.86 16.39 18.98
N LEU A 392 1.81 15.60 18.72
CA LEU A 392 1.57 15.00 17.39
C LEU A 392 1.41 16.08 16.32
N PHE A 393 0.69 17.16 16.66
CA PHE A 393 0.57 18.35 15.83
C PHE A 393 1.93 18.92 15.40
N LYS A 394 2.84 19.18 16.35
CA LYS A 394 4.17 19.73 16.07
C LYS A 394 5.09 18.77 15.32
N LEU A 395 5.05 17.48 15.66
CA LEU A 395 6.01 16.49 15.17
C LEU A 395 5.68 15.95 13.77
N LYS A 396 4.39 15.95 13.38
CA LYS A 396 3.94 15.39 12.10
C LYS A 396 3.04 16.33 11.30
N MET A 397 1.91 16.76 11.87
CA MET A 397 0.86 17.45 11.11
C MET A 397 1.31 18.82 10.57
N LEU A 398 1.88 19.66 11.43
CA LEU A 398 2.36 21.00 11.08
C LEU A 398 3.50 20.95 10.04
N PRO A 399 4.56 20.13 10.17
CA PRO A 399 5.57 19.98 9.13
C PRO A 399 5.01 19.63 7.74
N GLU A 400 4.04 18.73 7.64
CA GLU A 400 3.43 18.37 6.34
C GLU A 400 2.55 19.49 5.77
N LEU A 401 1.81 20.22 6.61
CA LEU A 401 1.08 21.42 6.19
C LEU A 401 2.02 22.52 5.70
N LEU A 402 3.11 22.80 6.43
CA LEU A 402 4.09 23.82 6.01
C LEU A 402 4.75 23.44 4.69
N LYS A 403 5.16 22.17 4.51
CA LYS A 403 5.68 21.67 3.23
C LYS A 403 4.73 21.88 2.06
N ASN A 404 3.41 21.73 2.26
CA ASN A 404 2.42 21.86 1.17
C ASN A 404 2.02 23.32 0.87
N PHE A 405 1.95 24.19 1.88
CA PHE A 405 1.42 25.55 1.71
C PHE A 405 2.52 26.63 1.75
N SER A 406 3.45 26.58 2.70
CA SER A 406 4.50 27.60 2.86
C SER A 406 5.76 27.29 2.04
N GLY A 407 6.18 26.03 2.05
CA GLY A 407 7.52 25.60 1.69
C GLY A 407 8.24 24.97 2.89
N GLY A 408 9.47 24.53 2.67
CA GLY A 408 10.25 23.80 3.67
C GLY A 408 11.69 23.61 3.24
N GLN A 409 12.36 22.60 3.80
CA GLN A 409 13.71 22.25 3.38
C GLN A 409 13.70 21.05 2.43
N ALA A 410 14.43 21.15 1.34
CA ALA A 410 14.74 20.05 0.43
C ALA A 410 16.25 20.05 0.14
N PRO A 411 16.91 18.90 -0.02
CA PRO A 411 18.32 18.86 -0.35
C PRO A 411 18.59 19.44 -1.74
N ASN A 412 19.58 20.34 -1.85
CA ASN A 412 20.08 20.85 -3.13
C ASN A 412 20.93 19.81 -3.87
N GLU A 413 21.50 20.19 -5.01
CA GLU A 413 22.36 19.32 -5.83
C GLU A 413 23.65 18.83 -5.13
N LYS A 414 24.05 19.46 -4.02
CA LYS A 414 25.19 19.06 -3.17
C LYS A 414 24.78 18.18 -1.98
N GLY A 415 23.48 18.06 -1.72
CA GLY A 415 22.91 17.38 -0.55
C GLY A 415 22.74 18.26 0.68
N ASP A 416 23.03 19.56 0.59
CA ASP A 416 22.75 20.51 1.67
C ASP A 416 21.25 20.84 1.68
N LEU A 417 20.62 20.86 2.86
CA LEU A 417 19.24 21.28 3.00
C LEU A 417 19.11 22.77 2.61
N VAL A 418 18.43 23.05 1.50
CA VAL A 418 18.05 24.40 1.08
C VAL A 418 16.57 24.62 1.29
N ASN A 419 16.22 25.86 1.59
CA ASN A 419 14.83 26.25 1.74
C ASN A 419 14.21 26.41 0.34
N TYR A 420 13.09 25.72 0.10
CA TYR A 420 12.19 26.03 -1.01
C TYR A 420 10.96 26.74 -0.45
N THR A 421 10.40 27.66 -1.24
CA THR A 421 9.20 28.41 -0.89
C THR A 421 8.12 28.07 -1.90
N ILE A 422 6.95 27.63 -1.40
CA ILE A 422 5.73 27.55 -2.21
C ILE A 422 4.98 28.89 -2.12
N GLY A 423 4.94 29.48 -0.92
CA GLY A 423 4.45 30.84 -0.73
C GLY A 423 2.94 31.02 -0.87
N VAL A 424 2.15 29.94 -0.91
CA VAL A 424 0.67 30.02 -0.93
C VAL A 424 0.05 29.98 0.46
N GLY A 425 0.87 29.70 1.49
CA GLY A 425 0.50 29.80 2.90
C GLY A 425 1.59 30.46 3.74
N LYS A 426 1.20 31.23 4.75
CA LYS A 426 2.10 31.95 5.68
C LYS A 426 1.74 31.60 7.12
N TYR A 427 2.69 31.02 7.85
CA TYR A 427 2.43 30.52 9.19
C TYR A 427 2.58 31.61 10.26
N TRP A 428 1.48 31.88 10.95
CA TRP A 428 1.37 32.77 12.09
C TRP A 428 1.38 31.94 13.37
N ALA A 429 2.59 31.75 13.94
CA ALA A 429 2.81 30.84 15.06
C ALA A 429 2.11 31.27 16.37
N GLY A 430 1.96 32.59 16.62
CA GLY A 430 1.31 33.11 17.82
C GLY A 430 -0.15 32.68 17.94
N ILE A 431 -0.92 32.85 16.86
CA ILE A 431 -2.34 32.48 16.75
C ILE A 431 -2.61 31.06 16.22
N ARG A 432 -1.56 30.31 15.87
CA ARG A 432 -1.61 28.94 15.31
C ARG A 432 -2.48 28.85 14.05
N VAL A 433 -2.14 29.65 13.05
CA VAL A 433 -2.87 29.77 11.79
C VAL A 433 -1.89 29.74 10.61
N ILE A 434 -2.26 29.08 9.51
CA ILE A 434 -1.65 29.32 8.19
C ILE A 434 -2.59 30.25 7.43
N GLU A 435 -2.19 31.51 7.23
CA GLU A 435 -2.86 32.42 6.30
C GLU A 435 -2.71 31.88 4.87
N LEU A 436 -3.79 31.86 4.11
CA LEU A 436 -3.80 31.48 2.69
C LEU A 436 -3.61 32.73 1.83
N ALA A 437 -2.76 32.63 0.82
CA ALA A 437 -2.65 33.66 -0.22
C ALA A 437 -3.90 33.66 -1.12
N GLU A 438 -4.29 34.83 -1.62
CA GLU A 438 -5.47 34.98 -2.50
C GLU A 438 -5.37 34.09 -3.73
N ASP A 439 -6.43 33.31 -3.96
CA ASP A 439 -6.56 32.25 -4.98
C ASP A 439 -5.39 31.22 -5.01
N LEU A 440 -4.67 31.09 -3.89
CA LEU A 440 -3.43 30.33 -3.75
C LEU A 440 -2.36 30.79 -4.77
N VAL A 441 -2.29 32.10 -5.06
CA VAL A 441 -1.21 32.72 -5.83
C VAL A 441 -0.02 33.00 -4.90
N PRO A 442 1.19 32.47 -5.18
CA PRO A 442 2.35 32.66 -4.32
C PRO A 442 2.64 34.12 -3.94
N GLY A 443 2.67 34.41 -2.64
CA GLY A 443 2.97 35.73 -2.09
C GLY A 443 1.79 36.69 -1.97
N ALA A 444 0.60 36.35 -2.46
CA ALA A 444 -0.61 37.20 -2.42
C ALA A 444 -1.28 37.21 -1.03
N PHE A 445 -0.52 37.55 0.02
CA PHE A 445 -1.01 37.63 1.40
C PHE A 445 -1.63 39.00 1.70
N LEU A 446 -2.75 39.01 2.42
CA LEU A 446 -3.48 40.22 2.77
C LEU A 446 -2.99 40.81 4.11
N ALA A 447 -2.65 39.95 5.07
CA ALA A 447 -2.31 40.35 6.43
C ALA A 447 -0.83 40.75 6.56
N LYS A 448 -0.59 41.95 7.12
CA LYS A 448 0.75 42.45 7.44
C LYS A 448 1.16 42.08 8.87
N LYS A 449 0.19 41.91 9.77
CA LYS A 449 0.31 41.43 11.15
C LYS A 449 -0.70 40.31 11.41
N GLU A 450 -0.47 39.48 12.44
CA GLU A 450 -1.38 38.36 12.80
C GLU A 450 -2.79 38.80 13.22
N SER A 451 -2.96 40.07 13.60
CA SER A 451 -4.23 40.71 13.93
C SER A 451 -5.04 41.19 12.71
N ASP A 452 -4.43 41.24 11.52
CA ASP A 452 -5.06 41.82 10.33
C ASP A 452 -6.02 40.80 9.68
N ARG A 453 -6.99 41.29 8.91
CA ARG A 453 -7.88 40.43 8.13
C ARG A 453 -7.07 39.64 7.09
N MET A 454 -7.27 38.32 7.08
CA MET A 454 -6.70 37.39 6.10
C MET A 454 -7.72 37.13 4.98
N TRP A 455 -7.25 36.77 3.79
CA TRP A 455 -8.13 36.34 2.68
C TRP A 455 -8.76 34.97 2.95
N GLY A 456 -7.98 34.08 3.54
CA GLY A 456 -8.40 32.77 4.05
C GLY A 456 -7.38 32.24 5.04
N ARG A 457 -7.73 31.20 5.78
CA ARG A 457 -6.84 30.61 6.79
C ARG A 457 -7.15 29.16 7.11
N ILE A 458 -6.10 28.39 7.37
CA ILE A 458 -6.17 27.08 8.01
C ILE A 458 -5.90 27.29 9.51
N ILE A 459 -6.93 27.04 10.32
CA ILE A 459 -6.89 27.16 11.78
C ILE A 459 -6.43 25.82 12.37
N LEU A 460 -5.36 25.86 13.16
CA LEU A 460 -4.67 24.68 13.65
C LEU A 460 -5.00 24.43 15.12
N ARG A 461 -5.55 23.25 15.45
CA ARG A 461 -6.01 22.90 16.82
C ARG A 461 -5.64 21.47 17.19
N SER A 462 -5.78 21.15 18.47
CA SER A 462 -5.69 19.80 19.03
C SER A 462 -6.95 19.48 19.82
N ALA A 463 -7.37 18.20 19.81
CA ALA A 463 -8.59 17.73 20.46
C ALA A 463 -8.49 17.80 22.00
N ASP A 464 -7.30 17.60 22.55
CA ASP A 464 -6.98 17.79 23.98
C ASP A 464 -7.28 19.21 24.50
N ALA A 465 -7.24 20.22 23.63
CA ALA A 465 -7.40 21.63 23.98
C ALA A 465 -8.88 22.07 23.91
N ARG A 466 -9.71 21.55 24.82
CA ARG A 466 -11.19 21.70 24.85
C ARG A 466 -11.75 23.10 24.50
N VAL A 467 -11.10 24.18 24.93
CA VAL A 467 -11.54 25.57 24.69
C VAL A 467 -11.28 26.06 23.25
N GLY A 468 -10.32 25.47 22.54
CA GLY A 468 -9.75 26.02 21.30
C GLY A 468 -10.60 25.85 20.03
N LEU A 469 -11.63 25.01 20.04
CA LEU A 469 -12.41 24.61 18.86
C LEU A 469 -13.70 25.42 18.63
N VAL A 470 -14.08 26.29 19.57
CA VAL A 470 -15.45 26.85 19.67
C VAL A 470 -15.65 28.17 18.89
N SER A 471 -14.61 28.73 18.26
CA SER A 471 -14.58 30.17 17.91
C SER A 471 -14.56 30.57 16.42
N ALA A 472 -14.78 29.66 15.46
CA ALA A 472 -14.78 30.00 14.02
C ALA A 472 -15.69 29.07 13.20
N THR A 473 -16.37 29.58 12.18
CA THR A 473 -17.01 28.77 11.13
C THR A 473 -15.95 28.30 10.12
N ALA A 474 -16.18 27.18 9.43
CA ALA A 474 -15.22 26.64 8.46
C ALA A 474 -15.90 26.02 7.24
N LYS A 475 -15.22 26.01 6.09
CA LYS A 475 -15.70 25.44 4.83
C LYS A 475 -15.32 23.98 4.61
N ALA A 476 -14.27 23.50 5.28
CA ALA A 476 -13.92 22.09 5.40
C ALA A 476 -13.02 21.83 6.62
N ALA A 477 -12.89 20.57 7.03
CA ALA A 477 -12.01 20.16 8.13
C ALA A 477 -11.20 18.90 7.80
N TRP A 478 -9.95 18.84 8.25
CA TRP A 478 -9.14 17.61 8.28
C TRP A 478 -8.77 17.25 9.72
N LEU A 479 -9.03 15.99 10.09
CA LEU A 479 -8.75 15.40 11.40
C LEU A 479 -7.68 14.31 11.26
N ASP A 480 -6.52 14.48 11.89
CA ASP A 480 -5.41 13.51 11.89
C ASP A 480 -5.38 12.72 13.21
N GLU A 481 -5.37 11.39 13.08
CA GLU A 481 -5.49 10.40 14.15
C GLU A 481 -6.75 10.52 15.07
N PRO A 482 -7.98 10.68 14.53
CA PRO A 482 -9.21 10.65 15.35
C PRO A 482 -9.56 9.26 15.93
N GLY A 483 -8.82 8.21 15.57
CA GLY A 483 -8.96 6.85 16.11
C GLY A 483 -8.19 6.59 17.42
N THR A 484 -7.60 7.63 18.04
CA THR A 484 -6.98 7.54 19.36
C THR A 484 -7.99 7.87 20.48
N GLN A 485 -7.61 7.64 21.74
CA GLN A 485 -8.49 7.87 22.88
C GLN A 485 -8.50 9.33 23.33
N GLU A 486 -7.43 10.08 23.04
CA GLU A 486 -7.32 11.51 23.33
C GLU A 486 -8.20 12.36 22.40
N PHE A 487 -8.58 11.82 21.23
CA PHE A 487 -9.53 12.46 20.32
C PHE A 487 -10.97 12.17 20.78
N GLY A 488 -11.40 12.83 21.86
CA GLY A 488 -12.74 12.65 22.44
C GLY A 488 -13.90 13.13 21.54
N ARG A 489 -15.10 12.59 21.81
CA ARG A 489 -16.33 12.89 21.04
C ARG A 489 -16.70 14.38 21.03
N GLU A 490 -16.48 15.08 22.16
CA GLU A 490 -16.68 16.53 22.31
C GLU A 490 -15.92 17.33 21.22
N ALA A 491 -14.70 16.89 20.84
CA ALA A 491 -13.92 17.55 19.81
C ALA A 491 -14.50 17.33 18.41
N TRP A 492 -15.07 16.15 18.15
CA TRP A 492 -15.78 15.83 16.89
C TRP A 492 -17.05 16.67 16.73
N GLU A 493 -17.88 16.73 17.77
CA GLU A 493 -19.12 17.53 17.77
C GLU A 493 -18.82 19.01 17.50
N ASN A 494 -17.83 19.57 18.21
CA ASN A 494 -17.38 20.94 18.00
C ASN A 494 -16.93 21.21 16.55
N VAL A 495 -16.15 20.32 15.94
CA VAL A 495 -15.73 20.41 14.52
C VAL A 495 -16.94 20.37 13.59
N ARG A 496 -17.88 19.43 13.81
CA ARG A 496 -19.07 19.24 12.98
C ARG A 496 -19.92 20.51 12.96
N ASP A 497 -20.11 21.14 14.12
CA ASP A 497 -20.83 22.40 14.24
C ASP A 497 -20.16 23.53 13.43
N ARG A 498 -18.82 23.62 13.44
CA ARG A 498 -18.10 24.66 12.69
C ARG A 498 -18.28 24.56 11.18
N VAL A 499 -18.40 23.35 10.63
CA VAL A 499 -18.60 23.15 9.17
C VAL A 499 -20.07 23.12 8.73
N THR A 500 -21.02 23.08 9.68
CA THR A 500 -22.44 22.88 9.39
C THR A 500 -23.03 23.98 8.51
N LEU A 501 -22.71 25.26 8.77
CA LEU A 501 -23.22 26.39 7.98
C LEU A 501 -22.81 26.32 6.50
N ALA A 502 -21.57 25.88 6.23
CA ALA A 502 -21.03 25.74 4.88
C ALA A 502 -21.40 24.39 4.22
N ARG A 503 -22.02 23.46 4.98
CA ARG A 503 -22.14 22.03 4.62
C ARG A 503 -20.79 21.43 4.21
N GLY A 504 -19.75 21.82 4.95
CA GLY A 504 -18.37 21.50 4.62
C GLY A 504 -18.03 20.02 4.80
N ARG A 505 -17.18 19.48 3.92
CA ARG A 505 -16.69 18.11 4.04
C ARG A 505 -15.69 18.00 5.19
N ILE A 506 -15.67 16.84 5.84
CA ILE A 506 -14.66 16.47 6.84
C ILE A 506 -13.88 15.25 6.33
N LEU A 507 -12.56 15.25 6.47
CA LEU A 507 -11.70 14.09 6.24
C LEU A 507 -11.10 13.63 7.57
N GLY A 508 -11.24 12.35 7.92
CA GLY A 508 -10.50 11.71 9.01
C GLY A 508 -9.37 10.82 8.48
N THR A 509 -8.14 11.00 8.94
CA THR A 509 -7.01 10.09 8.66
C THR A 509 -6.59 9.38 9.94
N ALA A 510 -7.14 8.19 10.18
CA ALA A 510 -6.94 7.43 11.42
C ALA A 510 -6.23 6.10 11.21
N THR A 511 -5.48 5.69 12.23
CA THR A 511 -5.20 4.29 12.54
C THR A 511 -6.19 3.81 13.62
N ILE A 512 -6.65 2.56 13.55
CA ILE A 512 -7.53 1.99 14.59
C ILE A 512 -6.66 1.50 15.74
N TYR A 513 -6.58 2.29 16.82
CA TYR A 513 -5.85 1.90 18.05
C TYR A 513 -6.74 1.28 19.11
N CYS A 514 -8.01 1.68 19.13
CA CYS A 514 -9.02 1.29 20.10
C CYS A 514 -10.41 1.30 19.44
N ILE A 515 -11.43 0.91 20.18
CA ILE A 515 -12.81 1.22 19.82
C ILE A 515 -13.18 2.53 20.53
N ASN A 516 -13.52 3.57 19.76
CA ASN A 516 -13.97 4.89 20.23
C ASN A 516 -15.17 5.37 19.37
N TRP A 517 -15.59 6.63 19.50
CA TRP A 517 -16.73 7.20 18.75
C TRP A 517 -16.62 7.07 17.21
N VAL A 518 -15.42 6.96 16.62
CA VAL A 518 -15.26 6.72 15.18
C VAL A 518 -15.87 5.37 14.77
N LYS A 519 -15.92 4.39 15.68
CA LYS A 519 -16.63 3.13 15.45
C LYS A 519 -18.14 3.35 15.42
N THR A 520 -18.71 3.89 16.51
CA THR A 520 -20.17 3.95 16.71
C THR A 520 -20.86 5.00 15.84
N ASP A 521 -20.24 6.17 15.69
CA ASP A 521 -20.88 7.35 15.12
C ASP A 521 -20.57 7.52 13.63
N ILE A 522 -19.53 6.84 13.11
CA ILE A 522 -19.07 6.96 11.72
C ILE A 522 -19.04 5.60 11.02
N PHE A 523 -18.24 4.64 11.49
CA PHE A 523 -18.08 3.35 10.83
C PHE A 523 -19.37 2.52 10.80
N ASP A 524 -20.09 2.43 11.93
CA ASP A 524 -21.34 1.67 12.00
C ASP A 524 -22.49 2.36 11.25
N GLN A 525 -22.50 3.69 11.19
CA GLN A 525 -23.45 4.46 10.37
C GLN A 525 -23.22 4.25 8.87
N TRP A 526 -21.96 4.28 8.42
CA TRP A 526 -21.58 3.91 7.05
C TRP A 526 -21.95 2.46 6.73
N LYS A 527 -21.65 1.51 7.63
CA LYS A 527 -22.00 0.08 7.48
C LYS A 527 -23.53 -0.13 7.41
N ALA A 528 -24.32 0.71 8.08
CA ALA A 528 -25.78 0.74 7.98
C ALA A 528 -26.31 1.41 6.69
N GLY A 529 -25.43 1.90 5.81
CA GLY A 529 -25.78 2.47 4.51
C GLY A 529 -26.02 3.98 4.49
N ASN A 530 -25.50 4.73 5.48
CA ASN A 530 -25.62 6.18 5.50
C ASN A 530 -24.87 6.84 4.31
N PRO A 531 -25.56 7.55 3.39
CA PRO A 531 -24.94 8.11 2.18
C PRO A 531 -24.09 9.36 2.42
N ASP A 532 -24.18 10.01 3.59
CA ASP A 532 -23.37 11.18 3.95
C ASP A 532 -21.96 10.80 4.44
N MET A 533 -21.67 9.50 4.55
CA MET A 533 -20.42 8.95 5.08
C MET A 533 -19.76 7.99 4.08
N ASP A 534 -18.44 7.98 4.05
CA ASP A 534 -17.65 7.06 3.25
C ASP A 534 -16.41 6.61 4.05
N ILE A 535 -16.12 5.31 4.02
CA ILE A 535 -15.01 4.69 4.75
C ILE A 535 -14.10 3.97 3.76
N ILE A 536 -12.91 4.54 3.57
CA ILE A 536 -11.84 3.92 2.79
C ILE A 536 -10.94 3.16 3.77
N GLN A 537 -11.20 1.87 3.98
CA GLN A 537 -10.30 0.98 4.72
C GLN A 537 -9.02 0.76 3.89
N VAL A 538 -7.85 0.86 4.54
CA VAL A 538 -6.54 0.74 3.88
C VAL A 538 -5.59 -0.01 4.79
N ASP A 539 -5.26 -1.24 4.42
CA ASP A 539 -4.33 -2.13 5.12
C ASP A 539 -2.90 -1.53 5.16
N ALA A 540 -2.09 -1.87 6.15
CA ALA A 540 -0.69 -1.50 6.22
C ALA A 540 0.17 -2.26 5.19
N ILE A 541 -0.34 -3.34 4.59
CA ILE A 541 0.25 -3.89 3.35
C ILE A 541 -0.28 -3.21 2.07
N GLU A 542 -1.31 -2.36 2.17
CA GLU A 542 -1.58 -1.25 1.23
C GLU A 542 -0.77 0.01 1.59
N ASN A 543 -0.04 -0.03 2.71
CA ASN A 543 1.11 0.82 3.04
C ASN A 543 2.48 0.17 2.71
N PRO A 544 2.86 -0.42 1.56
CA PRO A 544 4.12 -1.17 1.45
C PRO A 544 5.55 -0.51 1.63
N MET A 545 5.77 0.76 2.05
CA MET A 545 7.08 1.15 2.68
C MET A 545 7.02 0.85 4.18
N PHE A 546 5.82 0.59 4.69
CA PHE A 546 5.63 -0.17 5.89
C PHE A 546 6.37 -1.48 5.66
N ASP A 547 7.37 -1.69 6.51
CA ASP A 547 8.29 -2.79 6.33
C ASP A 547 7.49 -4.09 6.37
N ARG A 548 7.65 -4.92 5.33
CA ARG A 548 6.95 -6.19 5.24
C ARG A 548 7.50 -7.20 6.24
N GLU A 549 8.76 -7.06 6.64
CA GLU A 549 9.33 -7.83 7.75
C GLU A 549 8.67 -7.40 9.06
N GLU A 550 8.50 -6.10 9.34
CA GLU A 550 7.70 -5.59 10.47
C GLU A 550 6.22 -5.99 10.39
N TYR A 551 5.61 -6.03 9.20
CA TYR A 551 4.21 -6.45 9.03
C TYR A 551 4.04 -7.96 9.31
N GLU A 552 4.96 -8.80 8.83
CA GLU A 552 4.95 -10.24 9.07
C GLU A 552 5.38 -10.59 10.51
N TYR A 553 6.32 -9.83 11.06
CA TYR A 553 6.69 -9.88 12.47
C TYR A 553 5.50 -9.48 13.35
N ALA A 554 4.81 -8.38 13.04
CA ALA A 554 3.59 -7.99 13.73
C ALA A 554 2.47 -9.03 13.56
N ARG A 555 2.31 -9.64 12.38
CA ARG A 555 1.34 -10.71 12.13
C ARG A 555 1.61 -11.98 12.95
N SER A 556 2.88 -12.26 13.25
CA SER A 556 3.32 -13.46 13.97
C SER A 556 3.57 -13.24 15.48
N THR A 557 3.76 -11.99 15.92
CA THR A 557 4.04 -11.64 17.32
C THR A 557 2.91 -10.88 18.01
N LEU A 558 2.14 -10.05 17.30
CA LEU A 558 0.95 -9.43 17.88
C LEU A 558 -0.23 -10.40 17.83
N PRO A 559 -1.10 -10.38 18.83
CA PRO A 559 -2.42 -10.98 18.73
C PRO A 559 -3.20 -10.47 17.50
N THR A 560 -3.95 -11.38 16.85
CA THR A 560 -4.66 -11.15 15.58
C THR A 560 -5.47 -9.87 15.56
N TRP A 561 -6.23 -9.58 16.62
CA TRP A 561 -7.03 -8.35 16.77
C TRP A 561 -6.20 -7.07 16.66
N LYS A 562 -5.03 -7.03 17.31
CA LYS A 562 -4.18 -5.83 17.42
C LYS A 562 -3.50 -5.58 16.09
N PHE A 563 -3.14 -6.67 15.40
CA PHE A 563 -2.69 -6.64 14.02
C PHE A 563 -3.82 -6.19 13.06
N ASN A 564 -5.00 -6.78 13.13
CA ASN A 564 -6.12 -6.44 12.26
C ASN A 564 -6.59 -4.98 12.43
N MET A 565 -6.64 -4.45 13.66
CA MET A 565 -6.95 -3.04 13.92
C MET A 565 -5.83 -2.09 13.45
N LYS A 566 -4.63 -2.21 14.04
CA LYS A 566 -3.53 -1.24 13.83
C LYS A 566 -2.88 -1.36 12.45
N TYR A 567 -2.80 -2.57 11.90
CA TYR A 567 -2.16 -2.83 10.61
C TYR A 567 -3.22 -2.90 9.52
N ARG A 568 -4.27 -3.73 9.65
CA ARG A 568 -5.20 -3.94 8.53
C ARG A 568 -6.36 -2.95 8.43
N GLY A 569 -6.58 -2.09 9.43
CA GLY A 569 -7.71 -1.17 9.45
C GLY A 569 -9.07 -1.87 9.59
N ILE A 570 -9.10 -3.06 10.20
CA ILE A 570 -10.29 -3.88 10.45
C ILE A 570 -10.61 -3.83 11.95
N TYR A 571 -11.82 -3.42 12.31
CA TYR A 571 -12.30 -3.52 13.69
C TYR A 571 -12.45 -4.99 14.10
N GLU A 572 -11.80 -5.39 15.20
CA GLU A 572 -11.88 -6.72 15.80
C GLU A 572 -11.86 -6.58 17.34
N LYS A 573 -12.42 -7.54 18.07
CA LYS A 573 -12.44 -7.51 19.54
C LYS A 573 -11.05 -7.82 20.12
N PRO A 574 -10.56 -7.08 21.13
CA PRO A 574 -9.28 -7.39 21.76
C PRO A 574 -9.18 -8.81 22.37
N ALA A 575 -8.07 -9.50 22.16
CA ALA A 575 -7.73 -10.70 22.91
C ALA A 575 -7.31 -10.32 24.32
N GLY A 576 -7.81 -11.06 25.30
CA GLY A 576 -7.81 -10.63 26.70
C GLY A 576 -8.94 -9.66 27.03
N LEU A 577 -9.82 -9.27 26.09
CA LEU A 577 -11.07 -8.57 26.42
C LEU A 577 -11.89 -9.45 27.36
N ILE A 578 -12.17 -8.94 28.54
CA ILE A 578 -12.77 -9.68 29.65
C ILE A 578 -14.20 -10.09 29.33
N TYR A 579 -14.91 -9.30 28.52
CA TYR A 579 -16.26 -9.56 28.05
C TYR A 579 -16.32 -9.78 26.52
N ASP A 580 -15.41 -10.59 25.96
CA ASP A 580 -15.43 -10.97 24.54
C ASP A 580 -16.76 -11.61 24.07
N SER A 581 -17.49 -12.21 25.02
CA SER A 581 -18.83 -12.77 24.88
C SER A 581 -19.96 -11.76 24.70
N PHE A 582 -19.73 -10.45 24.91
CA PHE A 582 -20.74 -9.43 24.61
C PHE A 582 -20.91 -9.30 23.09
N ASP A 583 -22.03 -9.81 22.57
CA ASP A 583 -22.36 -9.77 21.16
C ASP A 583 -23.02 -8.43 20.78
N THR A 584 -22.28 -7.54 20.13
CA THR A 584 -22.79 -6.24 19.67
C THR A 584 -23.81 -6.35 18.55
N ASP A 585 -23.83 -7.44 17.76
CA ASP A 585 -24.77 -7.57 16.65
C ASP A 585 -26.16 -8.05 17.14
N THR A 586 -26.23 -8.71 18.30
CA THR A 586 -27.48 -9.17 18.93
C THR A 586 -27.93 -8.32 20.11
N CYS A 587 -26.99 -7.89 20.97
CA CYS A 587 -27.31 -7.30 22.28
C CYS A 587 -27.28 -5.76 22.30
N LEU A 588 -26.77 -5.11 21.26
CA LEU A 588 -26.83 -3.66 21.09
C LEU A 588 -28.13 -3.28 20.36
N ILE A 589 -29.02 -2.56 21.01
CA ILE A 589 -30.37 -2.28 20.46
C ILE A 589 -30.74 -0.80 20.54
N PRO A 590 -31.61 -0.29 19.66
CA PRO A 590 -32.13 1.08 19.77
C PRO A 590 -32.89 1.28 21.10
N ARG A 591 -32.79 2.50 21.67
CA ARG A 591 -33.56 2.88 22.86
C ARG A 591 -35.06 2.79 22.60
N PHE A 592 -35.78 2.18 23.54
CA PHE A 592 -37.25 2.16 23.57
C PHE A 592 -37.75 2.40 25.00
N PRO A 593 -39.02 2.82 25.21
CA PRO A 593 -39.55 3.05 26.55
C PRO A 593 -39.73 1.73 27.32
N LEU A 594 -38.98 1.58 28.41
CA LEU A 594 -39.05 0.42 29.31
C LEU A 594 -40.18 0.60 30.34
N PRO A 595 -41.03 -0.42 30.60
CA PRO A 595 -42.07 -0.34 31.61
C PRO A 595 -41.54 0.08 32.99
N ALA A 596 -42.22 1.01 33.66
CA ALA A 596 -41.85 1.48 35.01
C ALA A 596 -42.04 0.40 36.10
N THR A 597 -42.90 -0.59 35.82
CA THR A 597 -43.17 -1.75 36.69
C THR A 597 -42.06 -2.80 36.68
N TRP A 598 -41.19 -2.81 35.66
CA TRP A 598 -40.05 -3.74 35.61
C TRP A 598 -39.04 -3.40 36.71
N PRO A 599 -38.57 -4.38 37.50
CA PRO A 599 -37.63 -4.13 38.58
C PRO A 599 -36.32 -3.50 38.08
N ARG A 600 -35.84 -2.48 38.79
CA ARG A 600 -34.57 -1.80 38.51
C ARG A 600 -33.46 -2.24 39.44
N PHE A 601 -32.27 -2.35 38.88
CA PHE A 601 -31.04 -2.77 39.54
C PHE A 601 -29.93 -1.79 39.21
N VAL A 602 -29.21 -1.29 40.22
CA VAL A 602 -28.17 -0.26 40.03
C VAL A 602 -26.84 -0.71 40.61
N GLY A 603 -25.81 -0.68 39.78
CA GLY A 603 -24.42 -0.88 40.17
C GLY A 603 -23.72 0.45 40.41
N HIS A 604 -22.81 0.52 41.39
CA HIS A 604 -22.07 1.74 41.73
C HIS A 604 -20.57 1.47 41.94
N ASP A 605 -19.71 2.30 41.35
CA ASP A 605 -18.30 2.41 41.69
C ASP A 605 -18.00 3.80 42.29
N PHE A 606 -17.18 3.84 43.35
CA PHE A 606 -17.08 5.00 44.24
C PHE A 606 -15.86 5.91 43.99
N GLY A 607 -15.23 5.79 42.81
CA GLY A 607 -13.99 6.51 42.48
C GLY A 607 -14.06 8.01 42.75
N GLY A 608 -13.23 8.54 43.65
CA GLY A 608 -13.30 9.94 44.09
C GLY A 608 -13.06 11.00 43.01
N ALA A 609 -12.41 10.62 41.89
CA ALA A 609 -12.27 11.46 40.70
C ALA A 609 -13.30 11.14 39.61
N ASN A 610 -13.72 9.88 39.52
CA ASN A 610 -14.60 9.33 38.49
C ASN A 610 -15.64 8.39 39.14
N PRO A 611 -16.67 8.94 39.81
CA PRO A 611 -17.74 8.14 40.39
C PRO A 611 -18.62 7.60 39.27
N ALA A 612 -19.03 6.33 39.34
CA ALA A 612 -19.76 5.70 38.24
C ALA A 612 -20.99 4.90 38.70
N ALA A 613 -22.01 4.82 37.85
CA ALA A 613 -23.14 3.92 38.06
C ALA A 613 -23.75 3.39 36.76
N MET A 614 -24.24 2.15 36.81
CA MET A 614 -24.94 1.48 35.71
C MET A 614 -26.34 1.07 36.12
N PHE A 615 -27.33 1.39 35.30
CA PHE A 615 -28.75 1.18 35.58
C PHE A 615 -29.35 0.15 34.64
N TYR A 616 -29.88 -0.92 35.23
CA TYR A 616 -30.52 -2.04 34.52
C TYR A 616 -31.99 -2.15 34.87
N ALA A 617 -32.83 -2.43 33.88
CA ALA A 617 -34.19 -2.92 34.07
C ALA A 617 -34.22 -4.42 33.74
N GLN A 618 -34.89 -5.24 34.54
CA GLN A 618 -35.11 -6.64 34.17
C GLN A 618 -36.55 -6.85 33.72
N ASP A 619 -36.73 -7.48 32.56
CA ASP A 619 -38.04 -7.98 32.15
C ASP A 619 -38.42 -9.19 33.02
N PRO A 620 -39.51 -9.14 33.82
CA PRO A 620 -39.92 -10.25 34.66
C PRO A 620 -40.48 -11.45 33.87
N GLY A 621 -40.83 -11.29 32.59
CA GLY A 621 -41.33 -12.37 31.74
C GLY A 621 -40.22 -13.23 31.12
N THR A 622 -39.14 -12.60 30.64
CA THR A 622 -38.00 -13.29 30.01
C THR A 622 -36.79 -13.45 30.93
N GLY A 623 -36.70 -12.65 32.00
CA GLY A 623 -35.53 -12.54 32.87
C GLY A 623 -34.36 -11.76 32.26
N TYR A 624 -34.51 -11.17 31.07
CA TYR A 624 -33.47 -10.37 30.41
C TYR A 624 -33.24 -9.03 31.09
N PHE A 625 -31.98 -8.58 31.11
CA PHE A 625 -31.57 -7.27 31.59
C PHE A 625 -31.40 -6.30 30.43
N TYR A 626 -31.83 -5.05 30.64
CA TYR A 626 -31.70 -3.94 29.72
C TYR A 626 -30.94 -2.81 30.41
N ALA A 627 -29.69 -2.56 30.00
CA ALA A 627 -28.93 -1.38 30.40
C ALA A 627 -29.56 -0.16 29.71
N TYR A 628 -30.10 0.77 30.50
CA TYR A 628 -30.91 1.88 29.98
C TYR A 628 -30.36 3.27 30.35
N HIS A 629 -29.44 3.34 31.30
CA HIS A 629 -28.74 4.56 31.69
C HIS A 629 -27.35 4.22 32.22
N GLU A 630 -26.38 5.07 31.87
CA GLU A 630 -25.02 5.10 32.41
C GLU A 630 -24.79 6.41 33.15
N TYR A 631 -23.85 6.45 34.09
CA TYR A 631 -23.54 7.67 34.83
C TYR A 631 -22.05 7.74 35.10
N LEU A 632 -21.38 8.72 34.49
CA LEU A 632 -19.94 8.97 34.63
C LEU A 632 -19.68 10.50 34.54
N PRO A 633 -20.08 11.30 35.55
CA PRO A 633 -20.06 12.77 35.49
C PRO A 633 -18.65 13.40 35.58
N GLY A 634 -17.61 12.60 35.83
CA GLY A 634 -16.29 13.09 36.23
C GLY A 634 -16.29 13.69 37.65
N SER A 635 -15.28 14.52 37.93
CA SER A 635 -15.03 15.09 39.25
C SER A 635 -15.87 16.35 39.55
N GLY A 636 -15.88 16.76 40.82
CA GLY A 636 -16.45 18.05 41.24
C GLY A 636 -17.91 18.03 41.70
N LYS A 637 -18.57 16.86 41.75
CA LYS A 637 -19.86 16.67 42.41
C LYS A 637 -19.69 16.11 43.83
N SER A 638 -20.59 16.46 44.73
CA SER A 638 -20.67 15.89 46.07
C SER A 638 -21.49 14.60 46.09
N MET A 639 -21.37 13.84 47.18
CA MET A 639 -22.18 12.64 47.41
C MET A 639 -23.69 12.92 47.40
N SER A 640 -24.12 14.11 47.85
CA SER A 640 -25.53 14.51 47.80
C SER A 640 -25.99 14.71 46.35
N ASP A 641 -25.18 15.37 45.52
CA ASP A 641 -25.50 15.64 44.11
C ASP A 641 -25.63 14.34 43.30
N HIS A 642 -24.76 13.36 43.56
CA HIS A 642 -24.86 12.03 42.97
C HIS A 642 -26.19 11.35 43.34
N VAL A 643 -26.56 11.41 44.62
CA VAL A 643 -27.79 10.79 45.14
C VAL A 643 -29.05 11.45 44.59
N GLU A 644 -29.08 12.78 44.44
CA GLU A 644 -30.19 13.47 43.79
C GLU A 644 -30.33 13.03 42.33
N GLU A 645 -29.22 12.93 41.59
CA GLU A 645 -29.26 12.51 40.19
C GLU A 645 -29.73 11.06 40.04
N PHE A 646 -29.28 10.16 40.92
CA PHE A 646 -29.78 8.77 40.95
C PHE A 646 -31.29 8.69 41.23
N LYS A 647 -31.81 9.56 42.10
CA LYS A 647 -33.26 9.66 42.38
C LYS A 647 -34.04 10.17 41.17
N LYS A 648 -33.51 11.15 40.41
CA LYS A 648 -34.12 11.64 39.16
C LYS A 648 -34.13 10.56 38.06
N ILE A 649 -33.00 9.89 37.82
CA ILE A 649 -32.86 8.81 36.81
C ILE A 649 -33.85 7.66 37.09
N THR A 650 -34.16 7.41 38.36
CA THR A 650 -35.07 6.34 38.80
C THR A 650 -36.44 6.84 39.26
N GLU A 651 -36.81 8.08 38.92
CA GLU A 651 -38.11 8.64 39.30
C GLU A 651 -39.27 7.82 38.73
N GLY A 652 -40.26 7.51 39.58
CA GLY A 652 -41.39 6.65 39.22
C GLY A 652 -41.06 5.16 39.03
N GLN A 653 -39.83 4.71 39.29
CA GLN A 653 -39.37 3.33 39.04
C GLN A 653 -39.06 2.56 40.33
N ILE A 654 -39.28 1.25 40.32
CA ILE A 654 -39.04 0.39 41.49
C ILE A 654 -37.59 -0.12 41.49
N VAL A 655 -36.72 0.55 42.24
CA VAL A 655 -35.33 0.10 42.46
C VAL A 655 -35.25 -0.98 43.53
N ILE A 656 -35.12 -2.24 43.10
CA ILE A 656 -35.07 -3.42 43.97
C ILE A 656 -33.70 -3.55 44.65
N LYS A 657 -32.61 -3.28 43.92
CA LYS A 657 -31.25 -3.40 44.47
C LYS A 657 -30.31 -2.31 43.99
N ARG A 658 -29.45 -1.89 44.91
CA ARG A 658 -28.30 -1.00 44.70
C ARG A 658 -27.08 -1.71 45.28
N ALA A 659 -26.07 -2.01 44.48
CA ALA A 659 -24.87 -2.72 44.93
C ALA A 659 -23.60 -1.97 44.47
N GLY A 660 -22.57 -1.89 45.31
CA GLY A 660 -21.38 -1.13 44.92
C GLY A 660 -20.25 -1.04 45.94
N GLY A 661 -19.06 -0.77 45.40
CA GLY A 661 -17.79 -0.67 46.12
C GLY A 661 -17.23 -1.99 46.63
N SER A 662 -15.95 -1.99 46.92
CA SER A 662 -15.25 -3.06 47.64
C SER A 662 -15.80 -3.24 49.06
N HIS A 663 -15.55 -4.41 49.66
CA HIS A 663 -16.01 -4.69 51.02
C HIS A 663 -15.43 -3.73 52.08
N GLN A 664 -14.31 -3.04 51.80
CA GLN A 664 -13.65 -2.14 52.75
C GLN A 664 -14.26 -0.73 52.77
N GLU A 665 -15.09 -0.36 51.79
CA GLU A 665 -15.67 0.99 51.66
C GLU A 665 -17.01 1.19 52.39
N ASP A 666 -17.10 0.69 53.64
CA ASP A 666 -18.35 0.78 54.41
C ASP A 666 -18.71 2.21 54.81
N GLU A 667 -17.73 3.08 55.07
CA GLU A 667 -17.96 4.51 55.37
C GLU A 667 -18.61 5.25 54.19
N ILE A 668 -18.16 4.96 52.96
CA ILE A 668 -18.72 5.56 51.73
C ILE A 668 -20.18 5.09 51.56
N ARG A 669 -20.46 3.80 51.74
CA ARG A 669 -21.84 3.26 51.70
C ARG A 669 -22.74 3.87 52.78
N GLN A 670 -22.22 4.13 53.97
CA GLN A 670 -22.96 4.82 55.03
C GLN A 670 -23.29 6.26 54.65
N GLY A 671 -22.36 6.99 54.02
CA GLY A 671 -22.63 8.32 53.46
C GLY A 671 -23.75 8.33 52.43
N TYR A 672 -23.70 7.46 51.41
CA TYR A 672 -24.77 7.32 50.41
C TYR A 672 -26.12 6.97 51.07
N THR A 673 -26.09 6.13 52.10
CA THR A 673 -27.28 5.77 52.90
C THR A 673 -27.84 6.97 53.67
N ALA A 674 -27.00 7.82 54.25
CA ALA A 674 -27.40 9.03 54.98
C ALA A 674 -28.10 10.06 54.06
N HIS A 675 -27.67 10.17 52.80
CA HIS A 675 -28.35 10.98 51.78
C HIS A 675 -29.63 10.31 51.20
N GLY A 676 -30.01 9.12 51.70
CA GLY A 676 -31.23 8.42 51.32
C GLY A 676 -31.10 7.48 50.12
N TRP A 677 -29.87 7.06 49.76
CA TRP A 677 -29.61 6.07 48.72
C TRP A 677 -28.82 4.90 49.28
N ARG A 678 -29.51 3.96 49.93
CA ARG A 678 -28.89 2.80 50.57
C ARG A 678 -28.26 1.86 49.54
N ILE A 679 -26.93 1.77 49.51
CA ILE A 679 -26.15 0.84 48.67
C ILE A 679 -25.68 -0.34 49.53
N GLN A 680 -25.79 -1.55 49.00
CA GLN A 680 -25.32 -2.78 49.63
C GLN A 680 -23.93 -3.16 49.13
N ALA A 681 -23.16 -3.89 49.94
CA ALA A 681 -21.94 -4.53 49.46
C ALA A 681 -22.28 -5.62 48.42
N PRO A 682 -21.47 -5.80 47.36
CA PRO A 682 -21.66 -6.86 46.36
C PRO A 682 -21.65 -8.26 46.98
N LYS A 683 -22.48 -9.19 46.47
CA LYS A 683 -22.55 -10.58 46.99
C LYS A 683 -21.27 -11.37 46.72
N ILE A 684 -20.58 -11.09 45.62
CA ILE A 684 -19.25 -11.62 45.34
C ILE A 684 -18.19 -10.58 45.71
N LYS A 685 -17.27 -10.96 46.60
CA LYS A 685 -16.10 -10.15 46.96
C LYS A 685 -14.92 -10.32 45.99
N ASN A 686 -14.80 -11.47 45.34
CA ASN A 686 -13.72 -11.78 44.41
C ASN A 686 -14.04 -11.28 43.00
N VAL A 687 -13.34 -10.23 42.54
CA VAL A 687 -12.51 -10.34 41.33
C VAL A 687 -13.15 -11.12 40.17
N GLU A 688 -12.43 -12.18 39.80
CA GLU A 688 -12.72 -13.19 38.80
C GLU A 688 -14.11 -13.81 38.92
N ALA A 689 -14.52 -14.25 40.11
CA ALA A 689 -15.83 -14.87 40.28
C ALA A 689 -16.99 -13.91 39.96
N GLY A 690 -16.77 -12.60 40.10
CA GLY A 690 -17.72 -11.57 39.67
C GLY A 690 -17.76 -11.43 38.15
N ILE A 691 -16.57 -11.38 37.53
CA ILE A 691 -16.38 -11.35 36.08
C ILE A 691 -17.02 -12.58 35.42
N GLU A 692 -16.74 -13.79 35.91
CA GLU A 692 -17.28 -15.06 35.37
C GLU A 692 -18.81 -15.07 35.31
N ARG A 693 -19.50 -14.50 36.32
CA ARG A 693 -20.97 -14.43 36.33
C ARG A 693 -21.50 -13.45 35.30
N VAL A 694 -20.92 -12.25 35.21
CA VAL A 694 -21.32 -11.26 34.20
C VAL A 694 -21.03 -11.80 32.80
N TYR A 695 -19.87 -12.44 32.60
CA TYR A 695 -19.52 -13.14 31.37
C TYR A 695 -20.55 -14.20 30.98
N ALA A 696 -21.01 -15.02 31.94
CA ALA A 696 -22.04 -16.03 31.68
C ALA A 696 -23.39 -15.43 31.26
N LEU A 697 -23.76 -14.24 31.76
CA LEU A 697 -24.97 -13.52 31.33
C LEU A 697 -24.84 -12.98 29.91
N HIS A 698 -23.68 -12.40 29.57
CA HIS A 698 -23.38 -11.89 28.21
C HIS A 698 -23.30 -13.04 27.19
N ARG A 699 -22.60 -14.14 27.51
CA ARG A 699 -22.51 -15.33 26.65
C ARG A 699 -23.86 -16.02 26.35
N LEU A 700 -24.86 -15.81 27.20
CA LEU A 700 -26.22 -16.31 27.01
C LEU A 700 -27.16 -15.25 26.39
N ASN A 701 -26.62 -14.13 25.90
CA ASN A 701 -27.35 -12.98 25.33
C ASN A 701 -28.51 -12.51 26.23
N LYS A 702 -28.29 -12.48 27.56
CA LYS A 702 -29.29 -12.06 28.56
C LYS A 702 -29.16 -10.60 29.01
N VAL A 703 -28.22 -9.85 28.45
CA VAL A 703 -27.98 -8.43 28.77
C VAL A 703 -27.99 -7.63 27.47
N PHE A 704 -29.07 -6.88 27.26
CA PHE A 704 -29.22 -5.93 26.17
C PHE A 704 -28.79 -4.53 26.62
N VAL A 705 -28.23 -3.75 25.70
CA VAL A 705 -27.67 -2.42 25.97
C VAL A 705 -28.23 -1.46 24.94
N PHE A 706 -28.74 -0.32 25.39
CA PHE A 706 -29.19 0.73 24.48
C PHE A 706 -27.99 1.38 23.76
N SER A 707 -28.13 1.57 22.44
CA SER A 707 -27.04 1.99 21.55
C SER A 707 -26.49 3.40 21.79
N ASP A 708 -27.10 4.17 22.69
CA ASP A 708 -26.71 5.52 23.11
C ASP A 708 -26.02 5.57 24.49
N LEU A 709 -25.71 4.40 25.08
CA LEU A 709 -24.86 4.27 26.27
C LEU A 709 -23.39 4.25 25.86
N HIS A 710 -22.88 5.40 25.45
CA HIS A 710 -21.57 5.54 24.80
C HIS A 710 -20.39 5.32 25.75
N GLU A 711 -20.47 5.78 27.00
CA GLU A 711 -19.39 5.63 27.98
C GLU A 711 -19.25 4.15 28.42
N TYR A 712 -20.38 3.47 28.62
CA TYR A 712 -20.41 2.02 28.88
C TYR A 712 -19.85 1.25 27.69
N LEU A 713 -20.16 1.63 26.45
CA LEU A 713 -19.65 0.95 25.27
C LEU A 713 -18.14 1.15 25.07
N ASP A 714 -17.60 2.36 25.34
CA ASP A 714 -16.14 2.58 25.36
C ASP A 714 -15.46 1.68 26.39
N GLU A 715 -15.97 1.63 27.63
CA GLU A 715 -15.42 0.73 28.64
C GLU A 715 -15.58 -0.76 28.23
N LYS A 716 -16.80 -1.18 27.85
CA LYS A 716 -17.16 -2.59 27.58
C LYS A 716 -16.34 -3.21 26.48
N LEU A 717 -16.02 -2.44 25.44
CA LEU A 717 -15.30 -2.90 24.26
C LEU A 717 -13.77 -2.76 24.38
N ASN A 718 -13.26 -2.12 25.44
CA ASN A 718 -11.83 -2.00 25.74
C ASN A 718 -11.40 -2.73 27.04
N TYR A 719 -12.32 -3.15 27.92
CA TYR A 719 -12.04 -3.77 29.23
C TYR A 719 -11.29 -5.11 29.13
N SER A 720 -9.99 -5.09 29.38
CA SER A 720 -9.08 -6.17 29.01
C SER A 720 -8.06 -6.53 30.09
N ARG A 721 -7.50 -7.74 30.00
CA ARG A 721 -6.36 -8.18 30.80
C ARG A 721 -5.06 -7.54 30.32
N LYS A 722 -4.12 -7.34 31.24
CA LYS A 722 -2.72 -7.13 30.87
C LYS A 722 -2.22 -8.37 30.16
N LEU A 723 -1.49 -8.15 29.07
CA LEU A 723 -0.80 -9.21 28.36
C LEU A 723 0.64 -9.34 28.90
N ASP A 724 1.13 -10.56 29.04
CA ASP A 724 2.53 -10.82 29.37
C ASP A 724 3.48 -10.58 28.18
N ASP A 725 4.79 -10.77 28.39
CA ASP A 725 5.82 -10.66 27.35
C ASP A 725 5.63 -11.62 26.16
N ARG A 726 4.72 -12.59 26.27
CA ARG A 726 4.34 -13.58 25.24
C ARG A 726 2.95 -13.31 24.67
N HIS A 727 2.38 -12.14 24.96
CA HIS A 727 1.05 -11.69 24.59
C HIS A 727 -0.10 -12.59 25.10
N GLN A 728 0.12 -13.37 26.16
CA GLN A 728 -0.93 -14.14 26.83
C GLN A 728 -1.65 -13.27 27.87
N PRO A 729 -2.99 -13.40 28.01
CA PRO A 729 -3.72 -12.76 29.09
C PRO A 729 -3.22 -13.21 30.46
N THR A 730 -2.86 -12.26 31.32
CA THR A 730 -2.60 -12.49 32.74
C THR A 730 -3.90 -12.34 33.56
N ASP A 731 -3.87 -12.69 34.84
CA ASP A 731 -4.99 -12.43 35.74
C ASP A 731 -5.17 -10.93 36.05
N GLU A 732 -4.19 -10.08 35.76
CA GLU A 732 -4.29 -8.63 36.01
C GLU A 732 -5.12 -7.91 34.93
N ILE A 733 -5.90 -6.91 35.36
CA ILE A 733 -6.69 -6.03 34.49
C ILE A 733 -5.78 -4.89 34.00
N ALA A 734 -5.77 -4.62 32.69
CA ALA A 734 -5.08 -3.48 32.10
C ALA A 734 -5.81 -2.18 32.48
N ASP A 735 -5.06 -1.12 32.79
CA ASP A 735 -5.58 0.23 33.10
C ASP A 735 -6.81 0.26 34.02
N LYS A 736 -6.84 -0.63 35.03
CA LYS A 736 -8.00 -0.87 35.90
C LYS A 736 -8.65 0.40 36.46
N SER A 737 -7.86 1.44 36.74
CA SER A 737 -8.31 2.74 37.24
C SER A 737 -9.16 3.57 36.26
N ARG A 738 -9.48 3.05 35.07
CA ARG A 738 -10.38 3.67 34.10
C ARG A 738 -11.77 3.04 34.06
N PHE A 739 -11.89 1.75 34.43
CA PHE A 739 -13.05 0.92 34.07
C PHE A 739 -14.12 0.89 35.17
N HIS A 740 -14.70 2.06 35.43
CA HIS A 740 -15.62 2.30 36.53
C HIS A 740 -17.03 1.77 36.26
N LEU A 741 -17.55 1.90 35.03
CA LEU A 741 -18.83 1.34 34.62
C LEU A 741 -18.77 -0.19 34.53
N MET A 742 -17.62 -0.78 34.21
CA MET A 742 -17.42 -2.24 34.26
C MET A 742 -17.39 -2.78 35.69
N ASP A 743 -16.75 -2.07 36.62
CA ASP A 743 -16.80 -2.44 38.03
C ASP A 743 -18.22 -2.25 38.59
N ALA A 744 -18.93 -1.17 38.22
CA ALA A 744 -20.35 -0.99 38.55
C ALA A 744 -21.24 -2.12 37.99
N GLU A 745 -21.10 -2.50 36.71
CA GLU A 745 -21.78 -3.66 36.11
C GLU A 745 -21.47 -4.94 36.89
N ARG A 746 -20.19 -5.20 37.18
CA ARG A 746 -19.73 -6.38 37.92
C ARG A 746 -20.35 -6.45 39.32
N TYR A 747 -20.45 -5.33 40.02
CA TYR A 747 -21.00 -5.27 41.38
C TYR A 747 -22.50 -5.60 41.44
N ILE A 748 -23.29 -5.31 40.40
CA ILE A 748 -24.73 -5.59 40.38
C ILE A 748 -25.08 -6.88 39.63
N LEU A 749 -24.53 -7.12 38.43
CA LEU A 749 -24.92 -8.27 37.62
C LEU A 749 -24.36 -9.60 38.15
N SER A 750 -23.24 -9.59 38.89
CA SER A 750 -22.72 -10.80 39.53
C SER A 750 -23.56 -11.33 40.70
N ASP A 751 -24.60 -10.61 41.12
CA ASP A 751 -25.57 -11.12 42.12
C ASP A 751 -26.48 -12.22 41.55
N PHE A 752 -26.72 -12.17 40.23
CA PHE A 752 -27.57 -13.08 39.47
C PHE A 752 -26.79 -14.29 38.97
N THR A 753 -27.51 -15.38 38.65
CA THR A 753 -26.89 -16.60 38.14
C THR A 753 -27.83 -17.19 37.08
N PRO A 754 -27.39 -17.40 35.84
CA PRO A 754 -28.26 -17.94 34.80
C PRO A 754 -28.54 -19.43 35.03
N GLU A 755 -29.82 -19.80 34.96
CA GLU A 755 -30.28 -21.19 34.99
C GLU A 755 -29.90 -21.93 33.70
N THR A 756 -28.64 -22.40 33.57
CA THR A 756 -28.18 -23.53 32.72
C THR A 756 -26.63 -23.64 32.65
N VAL A 757 -25.98 -24.00 33.77
CA VAL A 757 -24.59 -24.50 33.71
C VAL A 757 -24.44 -25.74 34.59
N THR A 758 -24.49 -26.92 33.97
CA THR A 758 -24.07 -28.17 34.62
C THR A 758 -22.56 -28.17 34.82
N SER A 759 -22.14 -28.19 36.09
CA SER A 759 -20.73 -28.04 36.50
C SER A 759 -19.85 -29.25 36.15
N ASN A 760 -19.22 -29.25 34.98
CA ASN A 760 -18.17 -30.23 34.65
C ASN A 760 -16.78 -29.70 35.07
N ARG A 761 -16.39 -29.99 36.32
CA ARG A 761 -15.00 -29.84 36.78
C ARG A 761 -14.12 -30.92 36.14
N MET A 762 -13.33 -30.57 35.12
CA MET A 762 -12.17 -31.39 34.76
C MET A 762 -11.09 -31.23 35.84
N LYS A 763 -10.84 -32.29 36.60
CA LYS A 763 -9.63 -32.40 37.44
C LYS A 763 -8.44 -32.69 36.53
N ILE A 764 -7.52 -31.73 36.38
CA ILE A 764 -6.18 -32.02 35.86
C ILE A 764 -5.37 -32.63 37.01
N THR A 765 -5.22 -33.96 37.00
CA THR A 765 -4.29 -34.65 37.90
C THR A 765 -2.89 -34.62 37.29
N HIS A 766 -1.96 -33.89 37.92
CA HIS A 766 -0.54 -34.12 37.69
C HIS A 766 -0.19 -35.55 38.11
N ARG A 767 0.56 -36.27 37.26
CA ARG A 767 1.37 -37.42 37.64
C ARG A 767 2.81 -37.14 37.27
N SER A 768 3.66 -37.19 38.31
CA SER A 768 5.11 -37.49 38.31
C SER A 768 5.90 -37.18 37.03
#